data_AF-E1Z9L4-F1
#
_entry.id   AF-E1Z9L4-F1
#
_cell.length_a   1.000
_cell.length_b   1.000
_cell.length_c   1.000
_cell.angle_alpha   90.00
_cell.angle_beta   90.00
_cell.angle_gamma   90.00
#
_symmetry.space_group_name_H-M   'P 1'
#
loop_
_entity.id
_entity.type
_entity.pdbx_description
1 polymer ?
#
loop_
_entity_poly.entity_id
_entity_poly.type
_entity_poly.pdbx_seq_one_letter_code
_entity_poly.pdbx_strand_id
1 'polypeptide(L)'
;MPNKITNRGGGGAPGAGGKQLRLPSGRARIRLLYEEYVHLPMLRQVWEAPSTEKPVLEPLFAAGFHGIELALLLLAEFVSDGRRYVAKRPRELVAEDIATQCQLLTEVVDAELEEELGEGASPASRLSLTQAFPFEGCPPTKHEPCHSPGLQRLTVAIDANIDSMSSAERNSLIKLVLNITAALSSFQRWTVGLGIEPQLNSLRAAVGLPALQFTHTLNLDYDSLVKPWLCEQTLTCETYTHAEDFFFRTIHLGTDCWAFVALSRLRSAQQCAEAGNWHVAAARATQASRILQYLGSHVMLLTSMNLWDYLLLKVELEGTSGEGSVQVKSFRPTVRQLFEPLAAAALGVGGATAAAAAAAACSMPGEGQQEQSRQELIDQLEAALMEIYEWPDRQPGKPRLYNYCKALEAVETGLLGGFFYRHFCLATNVIGSEARGTMKRAVAALKAGYEAPVFPLLDRCRVALGARIDAEVAHNKGRMMDGILAKYQAGQQEQGGSRGCPFAPPSPAPGTPARSGPAAGTCPAVPGATGSGSPAGTAAPDEFEAARRQLYSWEGVPLAFRQMVAGELASQVAQLGLVPRPSLGAASAAGGGRRASAKPLAFLDHAWGQLAPLAQYRAWREAAALYELGNPAWDAMFGRVAAAHIRGLLGLPADGAACTVQFGSNSHELVSRLLSAFMDRRRVRSGASAAPAAEHGGNGAQGRAGAEAPPIRVLTSGCEFYSVTRQLNRFTEACLAEVEVVPAEPAATFAERCCASAAAAAAAGRRYDAIYLSQITYLTQQCLLPSVPDLVRRLRAVVGPEVLLIVDGYHGFCAVPTDLGQVAGECCYVAGMLKHAGCGANCAFMTLPARLDLKPVLTGWLADPSVLAPGSGGIQIGSEVGFCPDLALQGGTPSYLLPLLTFNHLMQLWQEVHPAKRISVDSLHGHVMRLHESFLRRLDAAGHPAINTRTLLPPQDPTCRSHTLVFAQPDAAVTKAVVEALAARGVQVDCRKNYLRIGFGANHGMDDVDALLTALQGLAAPRP
;
A
#
# COMPACT_ATOMS: atom_id res chain seq x y z
N MET A 1 -13.24 55.17 -1.80
CA MET A 1 -13.58 56.24 -2.76
C MET A 1 -13.05 55.85 -4.13
N PRO A 2 -13.84 55.83 -5.21
CA PRO A 2 -13.36 55.41 -6.52
C PRO A 2 -12.99 56.62 -7.38
N ASN A 3 -11.75 56.70 -7.86
CA ASN A 3 -11.39 57.67 -8.89
C ASN A 3 -11.49 57.02 -10.27
N LYS A 4 -12.57 57.39 -10.95
CA LYS A 4 -12.75 57.29 -12.40
C LYS A 4 -11.71 58.16 -13.10
N ILE A 5 -11.06 57.63 -14.14
CA ILE A 5 -10.37 58.45 -15.13
C ILE A 5 -11.28 58.53 -16.35
N THR A 6 -11.93 59.69 -16.50
CA THR A 6 -12.61 60.14 -17.73
C THR A 6 -11.75 61.19 -18.43
N ASN A 7 -11.76 61.13 -19.76
CA ASN A 7 -10.93 61.85 -20.71
C ASN A 7 -11.48 63.24 -21.07
N ARG A 8 -10.62 64.27 -21.23
CA ARG A 8 -10.74 65.59 -21.95
C ARG A 8 -9.66 66.54 -21.38
N GLY A 9 -8.82 67.30 -22.10
CA GLY A 9 -8.50 67.52 -23.51
C GLY A 9 -7.64 68.81 -23.63
N GLY A 10 -6.66 68.85 -24.55
CA GLY A 10 -6.14 70.09 -25.17
C GLY A 10 -4.67 70.50 -24.91
N GLY A 11 -3.83 70.41 -25.95
CA GLY A 11 -2.70 71.33 -26.17
C GLY A 11 -1.33 70.73 -26.53
N GLY A 12 -1.00 70.68 -27.83
CA GLY A 12 0.39 70.66 -28.36
C GLY A 12 0.89 69.34 -28.98
N ALA A 13 1.01 69.31 -30.32
CA ALA A 13 1.73 68.28 -31.09
C ALA A 13 3.25 68.59 -31.14
N PRO A 14 4.16 67.64 -31.46
CA PRO A 14 4.23 67.02 -32.79
C PRO A 14 4.35 65.48 -32.78
N GLY A 15 3.96 64.87 -33.91
CA GLY A 15 3.59 63.47 -34.01
C GLY A 15 4.70 62.42 -34.04
N ALA A 16 4.28 61.19 -33.76
CA ALA A 16 4.87 59.93 -34.21
C ALA A 16 3.73 58.92 -34.37
N GLY A 17 3.66 58.24 -35.53
CA GLY A 17 2.53 57.42 -35.95
C GLY A 17 2.21 56.25 -35.02
N GLY A 18 1.04 56.28 -34.39
CA GLY A 18 0.47 55.13 -33.69
C GLY A 18 -0.11 54.13 -34.69
N LYS A 19 0.59 53.01 -34.92
CA LYS A 19 -0.02 51.83 -35.55
C LYS A 19 -1.21 51.39 -34.69
N GLN A 20 -2.44 51.41 -35.25
CA GLN A 20 -3.55 50.66 -34.66
C GLN A 20 -3.14 49.19 -34.53
N LEU A 21 -3.03 48.68 -33.30
CA LEU A 21 -2.81 47.25 -33.06
C LEU A 21 -4.04 46.49 -33.61
N ARG A 22 -3.87 45.80 -34.75
CA ARG A 22 -4.87 44.87 -35.25
C ARG A 22 -4.99 43.71 -34.26
N LEU A 23 -6.20 43.49 -33.73
CA LEU A 23 -6.49 42.33 -32.89
C LEU A 23 -6.30 41.03 -33.69
N PRO A 24 -5.65 40.01 -33.10
CA PRO A 24 -5.46 38.72 -33.78
C PRO A 24 -6.80 38.00 -34.02
N SER A 25 -6.86 37.17 -35.07
CA SER A 25 -8.03 36.36 -35.42
C SER A 25 -7.73 34.85 -35.31
N GLY A 26 -8.79 34.02 -35.30
CA GLY A 26 -8.67 32.55 -35.27
C GLY A 26 -7.92 32.02 -34.04
N ARG A 27 -6.97 31.10 -34.25
CA ARG A 27 -6.19 30.47 -33.15
C ARG A 27 -5.37 31.47 -32.33
N ALA A 28 -4.85 32.52 -32.96
CA ALA A 28 -4.08 33.55 -32.27
C ALA A 28 -4.97 34.36 -31.31
N ARG A 29 -6.25 34.56 -31.66
CA ARG A 29 -7.24 35.14 -30.75
C ARG A 29 -7.50 34.24 -29.55
N ILE A 30 -7.74 32.94 -29.77
CA ILE A 30 -8.02 31.98 -28.69
C ILE A 30 -6.86 31.92 -27.69
N ARG A 31 -5.62 31.88 -28.20
CA ARG A 31 -4.41 31.97 -27.38
C ARG A 31 -4.39 33.24 -26.53
N LEU A 32 -4.53 34.40 -27.17
CA LEU A 32 -4.48 35.68 -26.47
C LEU A 32 -5.55 35.72 -25.37
N LEU A 33 -6.80 35.38 -25.70
CA LEU A 33 -7.89 35.42 -24.73
C LEU A 33 -7.67 34.49 -23.54
N TYR A 34 -7.15 33.28 -23.77
CA TYR A 34 -6.81 32.38 -22.67
C TYR A 34 -5.69 32.93 -21.80
N GLU A 35 -4.57 33.34 -22.39
CA GLU A 35 -3.41 33.84 -21.65
C GLU A 35 -3.76 35.08 -20.83
N GLU A 36 -4.55 35.99 -21.40
CA GLU A 36 -5.07 37.16 -20.68
C GLU A 36 -6.08 36.76 -19.59
N TYR A 37 -7.00 35.82 -19.88
CA TYR A 37 -7.99 35.37 -18.89
C TYR A 37 -7.33 34.68 -17.71
N VAL A 38 -6.30 33.84 -17.90
CA VAL A 38 -5.61 33.21 -16.76
C VAL A 38 -4.46 34.07 -16.22
N HIS A 39 -4.15 35.21 -16.84
CA HIS A 39 -3.02 36.10 -16.51
C HIS A 39 -1.64 35.42 -16.57
N LEU A 40 -1.48 34.46 -17.48
CA LEU A 40 -0.22 33.75 -17.68
C LEU A 40 0.98 34.67 -18.01
N PRO A 41 0.84 35.77 -18.78
CA PRO A 41 1.99 36.63 -19.11
C PRO A 41 2.75 37.16 -17.89
N MET A 42 2.07 37.44 -16.77
CA MET A 42 2.70 37.96 -15.56
C MET A 42 3.66 36.94 -14.93
N LEU A 43 3.21 35.69 -14.77
CA LEU A 43 4.04 34.62 -14.22
C LEU A 43 5.12 34.17 -15.21
N ARG A 44 4.78 34.08 -16.50
CA ARG A 44 5.71 33.67 -17.56
C ARG A 44 6.93 34.59 -17.64
N GLN A 45 6.76 35.89 -17.41
CA GLN A 45 7.88 36.83 -17.41
C GLN A 45 8.97 36.46 -16.40
N VAL A 46 8.61 35.86 -15.26
CA VAL A 46 9.59 35.38 -14.26
C VAL A 46 10.42 34.23 -14.83
N TRP A 47 9.80 33.33 -15.59
CA TRP A 47 10.47 32.16 -16.17
C TRP A 47 11.35 32.53 -17.37
N GLU A 48 10.97 33.59 -18.10
CA GLU A 48 11.67 34.06 -19.31
C GLU A 48 12.79 35.08 -19.01
N ALA A 49 12.76 35.73 -17.84
CA ALA A 49 13.77 36.70 -17.41
C ALA A 49 14.38 36.32 -16.05
N PRO A 50 15.16 35.23 -16.00
CA PRO A 50 15.84 34.80 -14.78
C PRO A 50 16.92 35.78 -14.34
N SER A 51 17.19 35.77 -13.04
CA SER A 51 18.08 36.70 -12.33
C SER A 51 19.55 36.24 -12.38
N THR A 52 19.80 34.94 -12.56
CA THR A 52 21.15 34.37 -12.67
C THR A 52 21.70 34.44 -14.09
N GLU A 53 23.02 34.66 -14.22
CA GLU A 53 23.70 34.74 -15.52
C GLU A 53 23.66 33.42 -16.32
N LYS A 54 23.52 32.26 -15.63
CA LYS A 54 23.40 30.92 -16.23
C LYS A 54 22.22 30.15 -15.61
N PRO A 55 20.99 30.48 -16.01
CA PRO A 55 19.77 30.10 -15.31
C PRO A 55 19.27 28.70 -15.71
N VAL A 56 20.09 27.66 -15.53
CA VAL A 56 19.73 26.30 -15.97
C VAL A 56 18.51 25.78 -15.18
N LEU A 57 18.47 26.02 -13.86
CA LEU A 57 17.40 25.54 -12.98
C LEU A 57 16.44 26.63 -12.50
N GLU A 58 16.85 27.89 -12.52
CA GLU A 58 16.04 29.00 -11.95
C GLU A 58 14.63 29.09 -12.57
N PRO A 59 14.42 29.02 -13.89
CA PRO A 59 13.08 29.06 -14.47
C PRO A 59 12.21 27.87 -14.04
N LEU A 60 12.79 26.67 -13.92
CA LEU A 60 12.08 25.46 -13.49
C LEU A 60 11.69 25.54 -12.03
N PHE A 61 12.61 26.08 -11.21
CA PHE A 61 12.42 26.36 -9.80
C PHE A 61 11.28 27.36 -9.59
N ALA A 62 11.34 28.52 -10.26
CA ALA A 62 10.31 29.54 -10.17
C ALA A 62 8.93 29.03 -10.63
N ALA A 63 8.86 28.32 -11.77
CA ALA A 63 7.61 27.74 -12.25
C ALA A 63 7.05 26.67 -11.30
N GLY A 64 7.88 25.77 -10.77
CA GLY A 64 7.46 24.76 -9.82
C GLY A 64 6.89 25.37 -8.53
N PHE A 65 7.57 26.38 -7.96
CA PHE A 65 7.08 27.08 -6.78
C PHE A 65 5.86 27.96 -7.04
N HIS A 66 5.70 28.56 -8.23
CA HIS A 66 4.44 29.20 -8.60
C HIS A 66 3.27 28.22 -8.52
N GLY A 67 3.43 26.99 -8.99
CA GLY A 67 2.39 25.95 -8.86
C GLY A 67 2.04 25.66 -7.39
N ILE A 68 3.04 25.61 -6.51
CA ILE A 68 2.88 25.36 -5.08
C ILE A 68 2.17 26.55 -4.40
N GLU A 69 2.60 27.79 -4.68
CA GLU A 69 1.98 29.01 -4.16
C GLU A 69 0.51 29.14 -4.58
N LEU A 70 0.23 28.87 -5.87
CA LEU A 70 -1.13 28.85 -6.40
C LEU A 70 -2.02 27.82 -5.66
N ALA A 71 -1.50 26.62 -5.41
CA ALA A 71 -2.23 25.59 -4.67
C ALA A 71 -2.42 25.96 -3.19
N LEU A 72 -1.45 26.62 -2.55
CA LEU A 72 -1.58 27.14 -1.18
C LEU A 72 -2.66 28.23 -1.07
N LEU A 73 -2.70 29.16 -2.04
CA LEU A 73 -3.74 30.19 -2.14
C LEU A 73 -5.13 29.56 -2.30
N LEU A 74 -5.25 28.55 -3.18
CA LEU A 74 -6.49 27.81 -3.36
C LEU A 74 -6.92 27.06 -2.09
N LEU A 75 -5.97 26.48 -1.37
CA LEU A 75 -6.28 25.80 -0.14
C LEU A 75 -6.77 26.77 0.95
N ALA A 76 -6.20 27.98 1.02
CA ALA A 76 -6.66 29.02 1.93
C ALA A 76 -8.13 29.42 1.66
N GLU A 77 -8.52 29.52 0.39
CA GLU A 77 -9.93 29.74 0.00
C GLU A 77 -10.83 28.60 0.47
N PHE A 78 -10.42 27.34 0.27
CA PHE A 78 -11.20 26.19 0.73
C PHE A 78 -11.30 26.06 2.25
N VAL A 79 -10.30 26.52 3.00
CA VAL A 79 -10.37 26.58 4.47
C VAL A 79 -11.39 27.64 4.89
N SER A 80 -11.44 28.77 4.18
CA SER A 80 -12.36 29.88 4.45
C SER A 80 -13.79 29.61 3.95
N ASP A 81 -13.98 28.63 3.06
CA ASP A 81 -15.28 28.29 2.49
C ASP A 81 -16.17 27.51 3.47
N GLY A 82 -17.26 28.15 3.90
CA GLY A 82 -18.26 27.58 4.81
C GLY A 82 -19.28 26.65 4.16
N ARG A 83 -19.22 26.40 2.85
CA ARG A 83 -20.17 25.51 2.15
C ARG A 83 -19.90 24.05 2.53
N ARG A 84 -20.95 23.33 2.94
CA ARG A 84 -20.84 21.96 3.48
C ARG A 84 -20.16 20.94 2.57
N TYR A 85 -20.25 21.09 1.25
CA TYR A 85 -19.62 20.17 0.28
C TYR A 85 -18.10 20.37 0.16
N VAL A 86 -17.58 21.49 0.65
CA VAL A 86 -16.16 21.89 0.58
C VAL A 86 -15.37 21.43 1.82
N ALA A 87 -16.08 21.05 2.90
CA ALA A 87 -15.51 20.88 4.23
C ALA A 87 -14.38 19.83 4.36
N LYS A 88 -14.26 18.87 3.42
CA LYS A 88 -13.26 17.80 3.55
C LYS A 88 -12.57 17.39 2.26
N ARG A 89 -13.33 16.93 1.26
CA ARG A 89 -12.76 16.27 0.08
C ARG A 89 -11.89 17.21 -0.79
N PRO A 90 -12.29 18.46 -1.11
CA PRO A 90 -11.43 19.34 -1.89
C PRO A 90 -10.15 19.77 -1.16
N ARG A 91 -10.19 19.96 0.17
CA ARG A 91 -9.03 20.33 0.99
C ARG A 91 -7.95 19.25 0.99
N GLU A 92 -8.35 17.99 1.14
CA GLU A 92 -7.44 16.84 1.10
C GLU A 92 -6.78 16.70 -0.28
N LEU A 93 -7.57 16.85 -1.36
CA LEU A 93 -7.05 16.75 -2.74
C LEU A 93 -6.02 17.85 -3.06
N VAL A 94 -6.24 19.10 -2.63
CA VAL A 94 -5.27 20.19 -2.86
C VAL A 94 -4.01 20.00 -2.00
N ALA A 95 -4.13 19.48 -0.77
CA ALA A 95 -2.97 19.17 0.05
C ALA A 95 -2.11 18.03 -0.55
N GLU A 96 -2.75 17.00 -1.12
CA GLU A 96 -2.08 15.93 -1.86
C GLU A 96 -1.40 16.45 -3.15
N ASP A 97 -2.04 17.39 -3.84
CA ASP A 97 -1.48 18.07 -5.01
C ASP A 97 -0.20 18.85 -4.63
N ILE A 98 -0.24 19.66 -3.56
CA ILE A 98 0.95 20.36 -3.03
C ILE A 98 2.08 19.40 -2.71
N ALA A 99 1.79 18.27 -2.06
CA ALA A 99 2.80 17.27 -1.71
C ALA A 99 3.46 16.65 -2.94
N THR A 100 2.66 16.33 -3.97
CA THR A 100 3.15 15.80 -5.24
C THR A 100 4.02 16.82 -5.97
N GLN A 101 3.61 18.10 -5.98
CA GLN A 101 4.42 19.19 -6.54
C GLN A 101 5.77 19.34 -5.84
N CYS A 102 5.80 19.29 -4.50
CA CYS A 102 7.05 19.34 -3.72
C CYS A 102 7.97 18.18 -4.10
N GLN A 103 7.44 16.96 -4.20
CA GLN A 103 8.20 15.77 -4.58
C GLN A 103 8.78 15.90 -6.00
N LEU A 104 7.96 16.29 -6.98
CA LEU A 104 8.42 16.45 -8.36
C LEU A 104 9.48 17.54 -8.50
N LEU A 105 9.36 18.63 -7.75
CA LEU A 105 10.32 19.73 -7.82
C LEU A 105 11.65 19.32 -7.21
N THR A 106 11.58 18.62 -6.08
CA THR A 106 12.67 17.95 -5.38
C THR A 106 13.40 16.98 -6.35
N GLU A 107 12.67 16.14 -7.11
CA GLU A 107 13.23 15.27 -8.15
C GLU A 107 13.85 16.06 -9.32
N VAL A 108 13.18 17.08 -9.84
CA VAL A 108 13.64 17.92 -10.96
C VAL A 108 14.94 18.64 -10.63
N VAL A 109 15.10 19.09 -9.39
CA VAL A 109 16.29 19.80 -8.93
C VAL A 109 17.42 18.82 -8.60
N ASP A 110 17.14 17.71 -7.92
CA ASP A 110 18.20 16.77 -7.52
C ASP A 110 18.69 15.86 -8.64
N ALA A 111 17.84 15.51 -9.60
CA ALA A 111 18.26 14.68 -10.73
C ALA A 111 19.05 15.47 -11.80
N GLU A 112 19.20 16.79 -11.64
CA GLU A 112 20.24 17.54 -12.35
C GLU A 112 21.63 17.28 -11.78
N LEU A 113 21.70 16.77 -10.55
CA LEU A 113 22.93 16.68 -9.77
C LEU A 113 23.65 15.34 -9.91
N GLU A 114 22.92 14.28 -10.24
CA GLU A 114 23.45 12.90 -10.31
C GLU A 114 24.01 12.56 -11.70
N GLU A 115 23.67 13.34 -12.73
CA GLU A 115 23.85 12.96 -14.15
C GLU A 115 24.94 13.75 -14.89
N GLU A 116 25.49 14.82 -14.31
CA GLU A 116 26.69 15.52 -14.83
C GLU A 116 28.01 14.82 -14.45
N LEU A 117 27.96 13.85 -13.52
CA LEU A 117 29.12 13.07 -13.09
C LEU A 117 29.35 11.90 -14.06
N GLY A 118 29.93 12.19 -15.23
CA GLY A 118 30.41 11.15 -16.15
C GLY A 118 31.42 10.20 -15.49
N GLU A 119 31.62 9.01 -16.06
CA GLU A 119 32.66 8.06 -15.62
C GLU A 119 34.05 8.72 -15.72
N GLY A 120 34.56 9.22 -14.60
CA GLY A 120 35.86 9.90 -14.50
C GLY A 120 35.83 11.40 -14.19
N ALA A 121 34.66 12.03 -14.01
CA ALA A 121 34.59 13.41 -13.54
C ALA A 121 35.04 13.55 -12.08
N SER A 122 35.93 14.51 -11.80
CA SER A 122 36.32 14.84 -10.42
C SER A 122 35.09 15.25 -9.60
N PRO A 123 34.94 14.81 -8.33
CA PRO A 123 33.81 15.15 -7.45
C PRO A 123 33.61 16.66 -7.19
N ALA A 124 34.46 17.52 -7.77
CA ALA A 124 34.55 18.94 -7.52
C ALA A 124 33.64 19.81 -8.40
N SER A 125 33.02 19.30 -9.48
CA SER A 125 32.00 20.08 -10.21
C SER A 125 30.60 19.82 -9.63
N ARG A 126 30.38 20.27 -8.39
CA ARG A 126 29.03 20.37 -7.84
C ARG A 126 28.47 21.72 -8.29
N LEU A 127 27.31 21.74 -8.92
CA LEU A 127 26.59 22.96 -9.34
C LEU A 127 25.15 22.89 -8.80
N SER A 128 25.00 22.70 -7.47
CA SER A 128 23.74 22.21 -6.90
C SER A 128 23.23 23.01 -5.69
N LEU A 129 21.96 22.81 -5.33
CA LEU A 129 21.43 23.22 -4.04
C LEU A 129 21.95 22.36 -2.86
N THR A 130 22.79 21.36 -3.12
CA THR A 130 23.39 20.47 -2.11
C THR A 130 24.85 20.80 -1.80
N GLN A 131 25.42 21.85 -2.41
CA GLN A 131 26.78 22.30 -2.12
C GLN A 131 26.83 23.55 -1.24
N ALA A 132 27.97 23.86 -0.64
CA ALA A 132 28.10 25.07 0.16
C ALA A 132 27.88 26.35 -0.68
N PHE A 133 27.10 27.29 -0.16
CA PHE A 133 26.83 28.59 -0.78
C PHE A 133 27.70 29.70 -0.16
N PRO A 134 28.02 30.76 -0.93
CA PRO A 134 27.78 30.92 -2.37
C PRO A 134 28.84 30.18 -3.21
N PHE A 135 28.48 29.85 -4.45
CA PHE A 135 29.40 29.32 -5.48
C PHE A 135 29.25 30.13 -6.78
N GLU A 136 30.20 29.98 -7.71
CA GLU A 136 30.16 30.73 -8.98
C GLU A 136 28.88 30.41 -9.76
N GLY A 137 28.07 31.44 -10.06
CA GLY A 137 26.79 31.28 -10.75
C GLY A 137 25.64 30.76 -9.89
N CYS A 138 25.78 30.73 -8.55
CA CYS A 138 24.68 30.33 -7.68
C CYS A 138 23.53 31.34 -7.69
N PRO A 139 22.28 30.90 -7.46
CA PRO A 139 21.15 31.80 -7.22
C PRO A 139 21.41 32.80 -6.08
N PRO A 140 20.80 34.01 -6.11
CA PRO A 140 20.86 34.95 -5.01
C PRO A 140 20.40 34.31 -3.69
N THR A 141 21.12 34.63 -2.62
CA THR A 141 20.86 34.16 -1.26
C THR A 141 20.86 35.33 -0.29
N LYS A 142 20.16 35.19 0.83
CA LYS A 142 20.11 36.17 1.92
C LYS A 142 19.97 35.48 3.28
N HIS A 143 20.32 36.19 4.35
CA HIS A 143 20.20 35.66 5.72
C HIS A 143 18.82 35.90 6.32
N GLU A 144 18.11 36.90 5.80
CA GLU A 144 16.78 37.27 6.23
C GLU A 144 15.75 36.18 5.80
N PRO A 145 14.65 36.03 6.57
CA PRO A 145 13.50 35.26 6.11
C PRO A 145 12.92 35.82 4.81
N CYS A 146 12.29 34.94 4.03
CA CYS A 146 11.52 35.25 2.84
C CYS A 146 10.02 35.22 3.14
N HIS A 147 9.20 35.56 2.14
CA HIS A 147 7.76 35.62 2.30
C HIS A 147 7.00 34.79 1.25
N SER A 148 6.23 33.80 1.71
CA SER A 148 5.20 33.09 0.95
C SER A 148 3.81 33.66 1.28
N PRO A 149 3.15 34.35 0.34
CA PRO A 149 1.77 34.82 0.53
C PRO A 149 0.78 33.67 0.67
N GLY A 150 1.00 32.55 -0.02
CA GLY A 150 0.16 31.35 0.08
C GLY A 150 0.14 30.79 1.51
N LEU A 151 1.31 30.62 2.12
CA LEU A 151 1.41 30.18 3.52
C LEU A 151 0.81 31.19 4.50
N GLN A 152 1.02 32.49 4.28
CA GLN A 152 0.44 33.53 5.13
C GLN A 152 -1.09 33.47 5.10
N ARG A 153 -1.69 33.45 3.91
CA ARG A 153 -3.15 33.40 3.76
C ARG A 153 -3.75 32.12 4.32
N LEU A 154 -3.10 30.98 4.10
CA LEU A 154 -3.56 29.72 4.68
C LEU A 154 -3.55 29.78 6.21
N THR A 155 -2.50 30.34 6.81
CA THR A 155 -2.41 30.54 8.27
C THR A 155 -3.55 31.43 8.77
N VAL A 156 -3.75 32.59 8.13
CA VAL A 156 -4.84 33.52 8.48
C VAL A 156 -6.23 32.89 8.32
N ALA A 157 -6.45 32.12 7.25
CA ALA A 157 -7.70 31.41 7.01
C ALA A 157 -7.98 30.37 8.10
N ILE A 158 -6.97 29.64 8.55
CA ILE A 158 -7.09 28.70 9.66
C ILE A 158 -7.43 29.46 10.95
N ASP A 159 -6.65 30.47 11.31
CA ASP A 159 -6.85 31.25 12.55
C ASP A 159 -8.27 31.86 12.62
N ALA A 160 -8.77 32.37 11.49
CA ALA A 160 -10.10 32.97 11.43
C ALA A 160 -11.26 31.97 11.59
N ASN A 161 -11.06 30.70 11.23
CA ASN A 161 -12.14 29.73 11.13
C ASN A 161 -12.05 28.58 12.15
N ILE A 162 -10.87 28.27 12.68
CA ILE A 162 -10.62 27.07 13.50
C ILE A 162 -11.55 26.96 14.72
N ASP A 163 -11.88 28.09 15.36
CA ASP A 163 -12.75 28.12 16.53
C ASP A 163 -14.22 27.80 16.20
N SER A 164 -14.66 28.12 14.99
CA SER A 164 -16.02 27.83 14.51
C SER A 164 -16.18 26.39 13.99
N MET A 165 -15.07 25.70 13.68
CA MET A 165 -15.08 24.35 13.13
C MET A 165 -15.37 23.28 14.18
N SER A 166 -16.02 22.19 13.75
CA SER A 166 -16.24 20.99 14.57
C SER A 166 -14.94 20.26 14.92
N SER A 167 -14.95 19.41 15.95
CA SER A 167 -13.77 18.62 16.33
C SER A 167 -13.26 17.72 15.19
N ALA A 168 -14.15 17.22 14.32
CA ALA A 168 -13.77 16.42 13.17
C ALA A 168 -13.05 17.24 12.10
N GLU A 169 -13.51 18.47 11.84
CA GLU A 169 -12.89 19.39 10.89
C GLU A 169 -11.53 19.88 11.38
N ARG A 170 -11.41 20.23 12.67
CA ARG A 170 -10.11 20.60 13.28
C ARG A 170 -9.09 19.46 13.17
N ASN A 171 -9.49 18.22 13.45
CA ASN A 171 -8.62 17.06 13.27
C ASN A 171 -8.22 16.84 11.81
N SER A 172 -9.09 17.18 10.86
CA SER A 172 -8.79 17.14 9.43
C SER A 172 -7.77 18.22 9.05
N LEU A 173 -7.92 19.45 9.57
CA LEU A 173 -6.96 20.54 9.37
C LEU A 173 -5.59 20.23 9.97
N ILE A 174 -5.52 19.64 11.16
CA ILE A 174 -4.25 19.22 11.76
C ILE A 174 -3.51 18.24 10.83
N LYS A 175 -4.22 17.23 10.29
CA LYS A 175 -3.62 16.28 9.34
C LYS A 175 -3.14 16.97 8.06
N LEU A 176 -3.92 17.91 7.56
CA LEU A 176 -3.58 18.68 6.38
C LEU A 176 -2.31 19.53 6.60
N VAL A 177 -2.21 20.22 7.74
CA VAL A 177 -1.02 21.01 8.10
C VAL A 177 0.20 20.10 8.31
N LEU A 178 0.04 18.92 8.93
CA LEU A 178 1.10 17.93 9.03
C LEU A 178 1.62 17.51 7.64
N ASN A 179 0.72 17.20 6.71
CA ASN A 179 1.09 16.77 5.36
C ASN A 179 1.82 17.87 4.58
N ILE A 180 1.30 19.11 4.61
CA ILE A 180 1.91 20.24 3.87
C ILE A 180 3.27 20.59 4.45
N THR A 181 3.38 20.66 5.78
CA THR A 181 4.65 21.00 6.44
C THR A 181 5.69 19.90 6.27
N ALA A 182 5.28 18.63 6.24
CA ALA A 182 6.16 17.50 5.89
C ALA A 182 6.62 17.57 4.42
N ALA A 183 5.72 17.88 3.49
CA ALA A 183 6.05 18.01 2.07
C ALA A 183 7.06 19.14 1.83
N LEU A 184 6.83 20.33 2.40
CA LEU A 184 7.75 21.46 2.27
C LEU A 184 9.08 21.23 3.03
N SER A 185 9.10 20.31 4.00
CA SER A 185 10.35 19.91 4.66
C SER A 185 11.24 19.03 3.78
N SER A 186 10.78 18.52 2.62
CA SER A 186 11.64 17.77 1.69
C SER A 186 12.82 18.61 1.18
N PHE A 187 12.66 19.93 1.15
CA PHE A 187 13.68 20.88 0.75
C PHE A 187 14.80 21.07 1.78
N GLN A 188 14.63 20.59 3.03
CA GLN A 188 15.68 20.67 4.07
C GLN A 188 16.95 19.89 3.73
N ARG A 189 16.90 18.98 2.74
CA ARG A 189 18.08 18.25 2.27
C ARG A 189 19.09 19.14 1.53
N TRP A 190 18.67 20.33 1.11
CA TRP A 190 19.54 21.31 0.50
C TRP A 190 20.42 21.99 1.54
N THR A 191 21.57 22.52 1.14
CA THR A 191 22.50 23.22 2.04
C THR A 191 22.03 24.64 2.39
N VAL A 192 21.03 25.14 1.67
CA VAL A 192 20.41 26.46 1.77
C VAL A 192 18.91 26.31 2.03
N GLY A 193 18.35 27.16 2.89
CA GLY A 193 16.91 27.20 3.17
C GLY A 193 16.12 27.94 2.08
N LEU A 194 14.79 27.91 2.17
CA LEU A 194 13.89 28.71 1.32
C LEU A 194 13.62 30.10 1.93
N GLY A 195 13.86 30.28 3.22
CA GLY A 195 13.52 31.48 3.99
C GLY A 195 12.06 31.56 4.44
N ILE A 196 11.19 30.63 3.99
CA ILE A 196 9.77 30.57 4.38
C ILE A 196 9.52 29.65 5.60
N GLU A 197 10.58 29.03 6.13
CA GLU A 197 10.55 28.14 7.29
C GLU A 197 9.87 28.76 8.53
N PRO A 198 10.07 30.05 8.86
CA PRO A 198 9.32 30.69 9.94
C PRO A 198 7.80 30.68 9.70
N GLN A 199 7.35 30.83 8.46
CA GLN A 199 5.92 30.78 8.13
C GLN A 199 5.35 29.36 8.21
N LEU A 200 6.16 28.32 7.94
CA LEU A 200 5.76 26.93 8.23
C LEU A 200 5.51 26.72 9.72
N ASN A 201 6.35 27.32 10.58
CA ASN A 201 6.14 27.27 12.03
C ASN A 201 4.91 28.07 12.47
N SER A 202 4.62 29.21 11.85
CA SER A 202 3.37 29.95 12.08
C SER A 202 2.14 29.11 11.69
N LEU A 203 2.16 28.44 10.54
CA LEU A 203 1.09 27.56 10.09
C LEU A 203 0.86 26.39 11.07
N ARG A 204 1.92 25.82 11.62
CA ARG A 204 1.84 24.76 12.65
C ARG A 204 1.26 25.29 13.96
N ALA A 205 1.66 26.48 14.38
CA ALA A 205 1.15 27.12 15.58
C ALA A 205 -0.37 27.37 15.49
N ALA A 206 -0.88 27.76 14.32
CA ALA A 206 -2.32 27.99 14.08
C ALA A 206 -3.21 26.78 14.38
N VAL A 207 -2.65 25.56 14.33
CA VAL A 207 -3.37 24.30 14.66
C VAL A 207 -2.86 23.62 15.94
N GLY A 208 -2.03 24.30 16.73
CA GLY A 208 -1.48 23.78 17.99
C GLY A 208 -0.40 22.71 17.85
N LEU A 209 0.30 22.65 16.71
CA LEU A 209 1.41 21.72 16.49
C LEU A 209 2.75 22.31 16.95
N PRO A 210 3.72 21.47 17.40
CA PRO A 210 5.03 21.93 17.81
C PRO A 210 5.84 22.48 16.62
N ALA A 211 6.66 23.51 16.85
CA ALA A 211 7.54 24.08 15.84
C ALA A 211 8.57 23.06 15.32
N LEU A 212 8.87 23.13 14.02
CA LEU A 212 9.96 22.43 13.36
C LEU A 212 11.29 23.15 13.62
N GLN A 213 12.35 22.37 13.74
CA GLN A 213 13.72 22.86 13.80
C GLN A 213 14.32 22.90 12.39
N PHE A 214 14.91 24.04 12.03
CA PHE A 214 15.57 24.25 10.75
C PHE A 214 17.03 24.62 11.02
N THR A 215 17.96 24.00 10.28
CA THR A 215 19.41 24.12 10.53
C THR A 215 20.11 25.09 9.57
N HIS A 216 19.40 25.62 8.58
CA HIS A 216 19.98 26.52 7.58
C HIS A 216 20.24 27.90 8.19
N THR A 217 21.42 28.45 7.93
CA THR A 217 21.81 29.81 8.34
C THR A 217 21.74 30.81 7.18
N LEU A 218 21.50 30.32 5.96
CA LEU A 218 21.43 31.08 4.72
C LEU A 218 20.24 30.55 3.91
N ASN A 219 19.49 31.45 3.28
CA ASN A 219 18.31 31.12 2.49
C ASN A 219 18.51 31.53 1.02
N LEU A 220 17.88 30.81 0.11
CA LEU A 220 17.61 31.29 -1.24
C LEU A 220 16.78 32.55 -1.11
N ASP A 221 17.09 33.57 -1.91
CA ASP A 221 16.26 34.76 -1.97
C ASP A 221 14.97 34.43 -2.74
N TYR A 222 14.08 33.66 -2.10
CA TYR A 222 12.82 33.16 -2.62
C TYR A 222 11.94 34.30 -3.15
N ASP A 223 12.00 35.45 -2.48
CA ASP A 223 11.34 36.67 -2.92
C ASP A 223 11.85 37.09 -4.31
N SER A 224 13.17 37.21 -4.51
CA SER A 224 13.73 37.62 -5.82
C SER A 224 13.59 36.54 -6.90
N LEU A 225 13.74 35.26 -6.53
CA LEU A 225 13.76 34.12 -7.44
C LEU A 225 12.38 33.68 -7.90
N VAL A 226 11.46 33.51 -6.95
CA VAL A 226 10.11 33.01 -7.21
C VAL A 226 9.15 34.18 -7.38
N LYS A 227 9.39 35.35 -6.76
CA LYS A 227 8.46 36.48 -6.78
C LYS A 227 7.02 36.05 -6.43
N PRO A 228 6.83 35.34 -5.30
CA PRO A 228 5.57 34.66 -4.98
C PRO A 228 4.38 35.61 -4.80
N TRP A 229 4.62 36.90 -4.53
CA TRP A 229 3.59 37.95 -4.53
C TRP A 229 2.92 38.13 -5.90
N LEU A 230 3.57 37.76 -7.01
CA LEU A 230 2.93 37.79 -8.33
C LEU A 230 1.82 36.75 -8.42
N CYS A 231 1.98 35.56 -7.84
CA CYS A 231 0.91 34.55 -7.76
C CYS A 231 -0.30 35.09 -7.00
N GLU A 232 -0.07 35.74 -5.86
CA GLU A 232 -1.13 36.38 -5.07
C GLU A 232 -1.77 37.54 -5.84
N GLN A 233 -0.98 38.42 -6.45
CA GLN A 233 -1.48 39.57 -7.21
C GLN A 233 -2.35 39.11 -8.38
N THR A 234 -1.92 38.09 -9.11
CA THR A 234 -2.64 37.50 -10.25
C THR A 234 -4.02 36.97 -9.86
N LEU A 235 -4.21 36.47 -8.63
CA LEU A 235 -5.49 35.93 -8.19
C LEU A 235 -6.32 36.93 -7.35
N THR A 236 -5.69 37.76 -6.54
CA THR A 236 -6.41 38.51 -5.49
C THR A 236 -6.69 39.97 -5.84
N CYS A 237 -6.02 40.52 -6.86
CA CYS A 237 -6.30 41.86 -7.37
C CYS A 237 -7.40 41.89 -8.45
N GLU A 238 -7.95 40.73 -8.80
CA GLU A 238 -9.01 40.59 -9.78
C GLU A 238 -10.41 40.73 -9.15
N THR A 239 -11.35 41.27 -9.93
CA THR A 239 -12.76 41.25 -9.55
C THR A 239 -13.44 40.12 -10.32
N TYR A 240 -13.68 39.00 -9.63
CA TYR A 240 -14.30 37.83 -10.23
C TYR A 240 -15.78 38.05 -10.50
N THR A 241 -16.19 37.65 -11.69
CA THR A 241 -17.58 37.72 -12.15
C THR A 241 -18.35 36.47 -11.79
N HIS A 242 -17.68 35.31 -11.79
CA HIS A 242 -18.25 34.00 -11.49
C HIS A 242 -17.63 33.42 -10.23
N ALA A 243 -18.42 32.64 -9.49
CA ALA A 243 -17.98 32.02 -8.24
C ALA A 243 -16.81 31.03 -8.42
N GLU A 244 -16.67 30.43 -9.61
CA GLU A 244 -15.62 29.46 -9.93
C GLU A 244 -14.41 30.08 -10.66
N ASP A 245 -14.40 31.40 -10.94
CA ASP A 245 -13.29 32.03 -11.66
C ASP A 245 -11.95 31.83 -10.94
N PHE A 246 -11.91 32.03 -9.61
CA PHE A 246 -10.71 31.85 -8.80
C PHE A 246 -10.20 30.41 -8.92
N PHE A 247 -11.08 29.42 -8.69
CA PHE A 247 -10.73 28.00 -8.72
C PHE A 247 -10.22 27.59 -10.10
N PHE A 248 -11.00 27.93 -11.13
CA PHE A 248 -10.71 27.58 -12.50
C PHE A 248 -9.37 28.16 -12.97
N ARG A 249 -9.13 29.45 -12.73
CA ARG A 249 -7.87 30.12 -13.10
C ARG A 249 -6.68 29.52 -12.36
N THR A 250 -6.84 29.20 -11.08
CA THR A 250 -5.76 28.64 -10.26
C THR A 250 -5.27 27.30 -10.81
N ILE A 251 -6.19 26.37 -11.14
CA ILE A 251 -5.81 25.07 -11.72
C ILE A 251 -5.22 25.23 -13.13
N HIS A 252 -5.73 26.15 -13.94
CA HIS A 252 -5.17 26.41 -15.26
C HIS A 252 -3.76 27.02 -15.21
N LEU A 253 -3.51 27.97 -14.30
CA LEU A 253 -2.18 28.51 -14.06
C LEU A 253 -1.22 27.44 -13.53
N GLY A 254 -1.65 26.60 -12.57
CA GLY A 254 -0.85 25.48 -12.05
C GLY A 254 -0.50 24.48 -13.15
N THR A 255 -1.45 24.20 -14.06
CA THR A 255 -1.23 23.39 -15.26
C THR A 255 -0.16 24.00 -16.16
N ASP A 256 -0.24 25.31 -16.45
CA ASP A 256 0.76 26.01 -17.27
C ASP A 256 2.14 26.11 -16.60
N CYS A 257 2.21 26.23 -15.27
CA CYS A 257 3.46 26.19 -14.51
C CYS A 257 4.19 24.86 -14.71
N TRP A 258 3.50 23.73 -14.50
CA TRP A 258 4.12 22.41 -14.63
C TRP A 258 4.24 21.94 -16.08
N ALA A 259 3.42 22.46 -16.99
CA ALA A 259 3.62 22.30 -18.43
C ALA A 259 4.95 22.92 -18.89
N PHE A 260 5.32 24.08 -18.35
CA PHE A 260 6.61 24.72 -18.61
C PHE A 260 7.77 23.82 -18.17
N VAL A 261 7.68 23.26 -16.96
CA VAL A 261 8.70 22.34 -16.42
C VAL A 261 8.80 21.08 -17.28
N ALA A 262 7.66 20.46 -17.64
CA ALA A 262 7.62 19.28 -18.49
C ALA A 262 8.25 19.54 -19.87
N LEU A 263 7.87 20.62 -20.55
CA LEU A 263 8.41 20.99 -21.87
C LEU A 263 9.90 21.30 -21.81
N SER A 264 10.37 21.91 -20.74
CA SER A 264 11.80 22.18 -20.55
C SER A 264 12.59 20.90 -20.31
N ARG A 265 12.03 19.94 -19.55
CA ARG A 265 12.61 18.59 -19.37
C ARG A 265 12.65 17.80 -20.67
N LEU A 266 11.60 17.88 -21.49
CA LEU A 266 11.58 17.26 -22.84
C LEU A 266 12.63 17.88 -23.77
N ARG A 267 12.74 19.22 -23.82
CA ARG A 267 13.76 19.90 -24.63
C ARG A 267 15.19 19.57 -24.17
N SER A 268 15.41 19.50 -22.86
CA SER A 268 16.68 19.05 -22.29
C SER A 268 16.99 17.60 -22.68
N ALA A 269 16.02 16.71 -22.62
CA ALA A 269 16.18 15.32 -23.08
C ALA A 269 16.58 15.25 -24.56
N GLN A 270 15.96 16.06 -25.41
CA GLN A 270 16.29 16.15 -26.83
C GLN A 270 17.74 16.62 -27.03
N GLN A 271 18.14 17.71 -26.38
CA GLN A 271 19.50 18.28 -26.49
C GLN A 271 20.56 17.27 -26.01
N CYS A 272 20.31 16.57 -24.91
CA CYS A 272 21.20 15.52 -24.43
C CYS A 272 21.29 14.35 -25.42
N ALA A 273 20.18 13.96 -26.04
CA ALA A 273 20.16 12.91 -27.07
C ALA A 273 20.94 13.34 -28.32
N GLU A 274 20.77 14.58 -28.79
CA GLU A 274 21.52 15.15 -29.92
C GLU A 274 23.03 15.21 -29.64
N ALA A 275 23.42 15.46 -28.38
CA ALA A 275 24.81 15.42 -27.93
C ALA A 275 25.36 14.00 -27.71
N GLY A 276 24.55 12.95 -27.90
CA GLY A 276 24.94 11.55 -27.66
C GLY A 276 24.94 11.13 -26.18
N ASN A 277 24.45 11.98 -25.27
CA ASN A 277 24.32 11.71 -23.84
C ASN A 277 23.02 10.94 -23.54
N TRP A 278 22.89 9.73 -24.09
CA TRP A 278 21.66 8.94 -24.08
C TRP A 278 21.11 8.63 -22.68
N HIS A 279 21.99 8.50 -21.69
CA HIS A 279 21.58 8.21 -20.32
C HIS A 279 20.88 9.38 -19.64
N VAL A 280 21.46 10.58 -19.74
CA VAL A 280 20.86 11.83 -19.26
C VAL A 280 19.57 12.11 -20.02
N ALA A 281 19.59 11.90 -21.34
CA ALA A 281 18.41 12.05 -22.17
C ALA A 281 17.25 11.14 -21.72
N ALA A 282 17.55 9.87 -21.42
CA ALA A 282 16.55 8.91 -20.95
C ALA A 282 15.97 9.30 -19.57
N ALA A 283 16.81 9.77 -18.66
CA ALA A 283 16.36 10.18 -17.33
C ALA A 283 15.52 11.46 -17.37
N ARG A 284 15.94 12.47 -18.15
CA ARG A 284 15.16 13.71 -18.40
C ARG A 284 13.81 13.43 -19.04
N ALA A 285 13.76 12.52 -20.02
CA ALA A 285 12.51 12.06 -20.62
C ALA A 285 11.62 11.34 -19.58
N THR A 286 12.20 10.48 -18.74
CA THR A 286 11.46 9.78 -17.67
C THR A 286 10.88 10.76 -16.64
N GLN A 287 11.62 11.80 -16.25
CA GLN A 287 11.11 12.87 -15.39
C GLN A 287 9.94 13.61 -16.04
N ALA A 288 10.05 13.96 -17.32
CA ALA A 288 8.96 14.58 -18.05
C ALA A 288 7.70 13.69 -18.10
N SER A 289 7.86 12.36 -18.26
CA SER A 289 6.75 11.41 -18.18
C SER A 289 6.00 11.50 -16.84
N ARG A 290 6.72 11.54 -15.72
CA ARG A 290 6.11 11.66 -14.39
C ARG A 290 5.36 12.98 -14.22
N ILE A 291 5.91 14.08 -14.72
CA ILE A 291 5.24 15.39 -14.68
C ILE A 291 3.96 15.36 -15.54
N LEU A 292 3.98 14.73 -16.71
CA LEU A 292 2.78 14.59 -17.56
C LEU A 292 1.69 13.75 -16.86
N GLN A 293 2.06 12.71 -16.12
CA GLN A 293 1.11 11.92 -15.31
C GLN A 293 0.53 12.76 -14.16
N TYR A 294 1.36 13.55 -13.49
CA TYR A 294 0.92 14.49 -12.46
C TYR A 294 -0.04 15.54 -13.03
N LEU A 295 0.29 16.16 -14.16
CA LEU A 295 -0.56 17.17 -14.80
C LEU A 295 -1.96 16.62 -15.08
N GLY A 296 -2.07 15.34 -15.48
CA GLY A 296 -3.36 14.68 -15.64
C GLY A 296 -4.14 14.52 -14.33
N SER A 297 -3.46 14.37 -13.20
CA SER A 297 -4.09 14.33 -11.86
C SER A 297 -4.44 15.73 -11.36
N HIS A 298 -3.58 16.72 -11.61
CA HIS A 298 -3.79 18.13 -11.27
C HIS A 298 -5.05 18.70 -11.94
N VAL A 299 -5.21 18.50 -13.26
CA VAL A 299 -6.41 18.99 -13.96
C VAL A 299 -7.70 18.35 -13.46
N MET A 300 -7.64 17.14 -12.89
CA MET A 300 -8.82 16.48 -12.31
C MET A 300 -9.36 17.20 -11.08
N LEU A 301 -8.60 18.12 -10.45
CA LEU A 301 -9.08 18.97 -9.37
C LEU A 301 -10.30 19.82 -9.81
N LEU A 302 -10.41 20.14 -11.10
CA LEU A 302 -11.58 20.79 -11.71
C LEU A 302 -12.91 20.03 -11.50
N THR A 303 -12.86 18.75 -11.17
CA THR A 303 -14.07 18.01 -10.77
C THR A 303 -14.65 18.42 -9.41
N SER A 304 -13.90 19.19 -8.63
CA SER A 304 -14.33 19.70 -7.31
C SER A 304 -15.08 21.04 -7.38
N MET A 305 -15.11 21.70 -8.55
CA MET A 305 -15.93 22.90 -8.76
C MET A 305 -17.41 22.60 -8.56
N ASN A 306 -18.17 23.60 -8.15
CA ASN A 306 -19.62 23.53 -8.25
C ASN A 306 -20.01 23.42 -9.73
N LEU A 307 -20.67 22.32 -10.10
CA LEU A 307 -21.01 22.04 -11.49
C LEU A 307 -21.92 23.13 -12.10
N TRP A 308 -22.87 23.66 -11.33
CA TRP A 308 -23.77 24.71 -11.82
C TRP A 308 -22.99 25.99 -12.11
N ASP A 309 -22.20 26.46 -11.15
CA ASP A 309 -21.41 27.69 -11.29
C ASP A 309 -20.38 27.57 -12.42
N TYR A 310 -19.75 26.39 -12.56
CA TYR A 310 -18.85 26.12 -13.67
C TYR A 310 -19.56 26.15 -15.03
N LEU A 311 -20.76 25.55 -15.14
CA LEU A 311 -21.48 25.53 -16.42
C LEU A 311 -21.91 26.93 -16.85
N LEU A 312 -22.17 27.85 -15.92
CA LEU A 312 -22.39 29.28 -16.22
C LEU A 312 -21.10 29.93 -16.75
N LEU A 313 -20.00 29.79 -16.02
CA LEU A 313 -18.69 30.30 -16.43
C LEU A 313 -18.28 29.78 -17.83
N LYS A 314 -18.46 28.48 -18.07
CA LYS A 314 -18.07 27.81 -19.32
C LYS A 314 -18.76 28.41 -20.55
N VAL A 315 -20.04 28.81 -20.43
CA VAL A 315 -20.77 29.44 -21.54
C VAL A 315 -20.08 30.74 -21.96
N GLU A 316 -19.66 31.55 -21.00
CA GLU A 316 -18.97 32.82 -21.26
C GLU A 316 -17.53 32.65 -21.75
N LEU A 317 -16.86 31.56 -21.35
CA LEU A 317 -15.54 31.22 -21.88
C LEU A 317 -15.58 30.79 -23.36
N GLU A 318 -16.73 30.41 -23.91
CA GLU A 318 -16.91 29.99 -25.32
C GLU A 318 -15.84 28.97 -25.83
N GLY A 319 -15.38 28.07 -24.96
CA GLY A 319 -14.37 27.05 -25.33
C GLY A 319 -12.90 27.49 -25.16
N THR A 320 -12.63 28.68 -24.64
CA THR A 320 -11.27 29.16 -24.37
C THR A 320 -10.59 28.55 -23.13
N SER A 321 -11.16 27.49 -22.51
CA SER A 321 -10.66 26.88 -21.28
C SER A 321 -9.27 26.25 -21.41
N GLY A 322 -9.15 25.06 -22.00
CA GLY A 322 -7.88 24.35 -22.19
C GLY A 322 -7.31 24.49 -23.60
N GLU A 323 -8.15 24.85 -24.58
CA GLU A 323 -7.73 24.99 -25.97
C GLU A 323 -6.76 26.17 -26.14
N GLY A 324 -6.77 27.16 -25.26
CA GLY A 324 -5.89 28.32 -25.40
C GLY A 324 -4.44 28.11 -24.96
N SER A 325 -4.14 27.10 -24.13
CA SER A 325 -2.77 26.90 -23.61
C SER A 325 -1.82 26.45 -24.73
N VAL A 326 -0.82 27.30 -24.99
CA VAL A 326 0.27 27.01 -25.93
C VAL A 326 1.14 25.87 -25.43
N GLN A 327 1.32 25.78 -24.11
CA GLN A 327 2.21 24.80 -23.51
C GLN A 327 1.61 23.40 -23.65
N VAL A 328 0.35 23.23 -23.27
CA VAL A 328 -0.36 21.95 -23.43
C VAL A 328 -0.42 21.52 -24.90
N LYS A 329 -0.66 22.47 -25.82
CA LYS A 329 -0.64 22.20 -27.28
C LYS A 329 0.73 21.78 -27.80
N SER A 330 1.81 22.15 -27.12
CA SER A 330 3.18 21.80 -27.49
C SER A 330 3.59 20.39 -27.04
N PHE A 331 2.88 19.75 -26.11
CA PHE A 331 3.28 18.43 -25.60
C PHE A 331 3.49 17.39 -26.70
N ARG A 332 2.46 17.11 -27.52
CA ARG A 332 2.58 16.09 -28.58
C ARG A 332 3.66 16.44 -29.62
N PRO A 333 3.72 17.68 -30.17
CA PRO A 333 4.82 18.07 -31.06
C PRO A 333 6.21 17.89 -30.44
N THR A 334 6.42 18.35 -29.21
CA THR A 334 7.72 18.25 -28.53
C THR A 334 8.08 16.80 -28.20
N VAL A 335 7.12 15.97 -27.80
CA VAL A 335 7.37 14.53 -27.59
C VAL A 335 7.76 13.85 -28.91
N ARG A 336 7.13 14.19 -30.04
CA ARG A 336 7.53 13.65 -31.36
C ARG A 336 8.97 14.03 -31.74
N GLN A 337 9.41 15.24 -31.39
CA GLN A 337 10.78 15.71 -31.66
C GLN A 337 11.85 14.87 -30.94
N LEU A 338 11.53 14.24 -29.81
CA LEU A 338 12.45 13.34 -29.12
C LEU A 338 12.92 12.16 -29.99
N PHE A 339 12.14 11.80 -31.01
CA PHE A 339 12.48 10.71 -31.93
C PHE A 339 13.55 11.11 -32.94
N GLU A 340 13.76 12.39 -33.20
CA GLU A 340 14.71 12.87 -34.23
C GLU A 340 16.16 12.47 -33.95
N PRO A 341 16.75 12.74 -32.75
CA PRO A 341 18.07 12.25 -32.44
C PRO A 341 18.17 10.71 -32.42
N LEU A 342 17.09 9.99 -32.05
CA LEU A 342 17.06 8.53 -32.16
C LEU A 342 17.14 8.07 -33.62
N ALA A 343 16.39 8.70 -34.53
CA ALA A 343 16.43 8.39 -35.96
C ALA A 343 17.81 8.71 -36.57
N ALA A 344 18.40 9.86 -36.20
CA ALA A 344 19.75 10.23 -36.60
C ALA A 344 20.78 9.19 -36.17
N ALA A 345 20.70 8.77 -34.89
CA ALA A 345 21.58 7.76 -34.32
C ALA A 345 21.37 6.38 -34.94
N ALA A 346 20.13 5.96 -35.17
CA ALA A 346 19.81 4.65 -35.73
C ALA A 346 20.29 4.53 -37.19
N LEU A 347 20.11 5.56 -38.02
CA LEU A 347 20.50 5.53 -39.44
C LEU A 347 21.94 6.00 -39.70
N GLY A 348 22.60 6.63 -38.73
CA GLY A 348 23.90 7.27 -38.96
C GLY A 348 23.84 8.48 -39.91
N VAL A 349 22.69 9.15 -39.96
CA VAL A 349 22.44 10.32 -40.83
C VAL A 349 22.20 11.57 -39.98
N GLY A 350 22.57 12.74 -40.50
CA GLY A 350 22.34 14.02 -39.84
C GLY A 350 21.37 14.93 -40.60
N GLY A 351 20.87 15.96 -39.92
CA GLY A 351 20.11 17.05 -40.54
C GLY A 351 18.75 16.64 -41.11
N ALA A 352 18.43 17.13 -42.31
CA ALA A 352 17.09 16.99 -42.91
C ALA A 352 16.61 15.54 -43.09
N THR A 353 17.53 14.59 -43.29
CA THR A 353 17.22 13.17 -43.48
C THR A 353 16.72 12.53 -42.20
N ALA A 354 17.32 12.86 -41.05
CA ALA A 354 16.88 12.37 -39.74
C ALA A 354 15.50 12.95 -39.36
N ALA A 355 15.28 14.24 -39.61
CA ALA A 355 13.99 14.88 -39.41
C ALA A 355 12.88 14.26 -40.28
N ALA A 356 13.17 13.99 -41.55
CA ALA A 356 12.23 13.33 -42.46
C ALA A 356 11.90 11.90 -42.00
N ALA A 357 12.91 11.14 -41.56
CA ALA A 357 12.74 9.78 -41.07
C ALA A 357 11.94 9.76 -39.74
N ALA A 358 12.22 10.67 -38.81
CA ALA A 358 11.47 10.81 -37.57
C ALA A 358 10.01 11.23 -37.79
N ALA A 359 9.77 12.16 -38.72
CA ALA A 359 8.42 12.54 -39.11
C ALA A 359 7.65 11.35 -39.71
N ALA A 360 8.31 10.55 -40.57
CA ALA A 360 7.72 9.33 -41.13
C ALA A 360 7.39 8.29 -40.04
N ALA A 361 8.28 8.09 -39.07
CA ALA A 361 8.11 7.16 -37.95
C ALA A 361 7.00 7.54 -36.95
N CYS A 362 6.70 8.84 -36.82
CA CYS A 362 5.67 9.36 -35.91
C CYS A 362 4.28 9.55 -36.55
N SER A 363 4.14 9.20 -37.83
CA SER A 363 2.92 9.40 -38.62
C SER A 363 2.10 8.12 -38.77
N MET A 364 0.80 8.26 -39.00
CA MET A 364 -0.09 7.11 -39.24
C MET A 364 0.01 6.60 -40.69
N PRO A 365 -0.32 5.32 -40.96
CA PRO A 365 -0.39 4.80 -42.33
C PRO A 365 -1.41 5.59 -43.17
N GLY A 366 -1.02 6.05 -44.37
CA GLY A 366 -1.91 6.71 -45.35
C GLY A 366 -1.89 8.25 -45.40
N GLU A 367 -0.98 8.93 -44.69
CA GLU A 367 -0.81 10.41 -44.79
C GLU A 367 0.38 10.82 -45.68
N GLY A 368 0.19 11.02 -47.00
CA GLY A 368 1.11 11.81 -47.86
C GLY A 368 1.42 11.28 -49.28
N GLN A 369 1.69 12.18 -50.24
CA GLN A 369 1.82 11.94 -51.69
C GLN A 369 3.20 11.40 -52.19
N GLN A 370 4.14 11.09 -51.30
CA GLN A 370 5.45 10.48 -51.63
C GLN A 370 5.62 9.15 -50.88
N GLU A 371 4.73 8.20 -51.17
CA GLU A 371 4.55 6.98 -50.38
C GLU A 371 5.76 6.03 -50.46
N GLN A 372 6.47 5.97 -51.59
CA GLN A 372 7.56 5.02 -51.82
C GLN A 372 8.87 5.37 -51.10
N SER A 373 9.42 6.59 -51.30
CA SER A 373 10.64 7.04 -50.62
C SER A 373 10.45 7.15 -49.10
N ARG A 374 9.24 7.44 -48.65
CA ARG A 374 8.89 7.47 -47.23
C ARG A 374 8.83 6.07 -46.62
N GLN A 375 8.25 5.10 -47.34
CA GLN A 375 8.20 3.71 -46.87
C GLN A 375 9.62 3.13 -46.75
N GLU A 376 10.50 3.43 -47.70
CA GLU A 376 11.92 3.03 -47.64
C GLU A 376 12.61 3.55 -46.36
N LEU A 377 12.37 4.80 -45.96
CA LEU A 377 12.90 5.35 -44.70
C LEU A 377 12.33 4.68 -43.45
N ILE A 378 11.03 4.35 -43.47
CA ILE A 378 10.38 3.62 -42.37
C ILE A 378 10.99 2.24 -42.22
N ASP A 379 11.18 1.52 -43.33
CA ASP A 379 11.73 0.16 -43.33
C ASP A 379 13.20 0.16 -42.86
N GLN A 380 13.99 1.15 -43.28
CA GLN A 380 15.37 1.33 -42.80
C GLN A 380 15.43 1.63 -41.30
N LEU A 381 14.56 2.51 -40.80
CA LEU A 381 14.47 2.82 -39.37
C LEU A 381 13.98 1.61 -38.56
N GLU A 382 12.98 0.89 -39.05
CA GLU A 382 12.49 -0.31 -38.39
C GLU A 382 13.60 -1.35 -38.26
N ALA A 383 14.38 -1.58 -39.32
CA ALA A 383 15.54 -2.47 -39.28
C ALA A 383 16.59 -2.03 -38.25
N ALA A 384 16.94 -0.74 -38.21
CA ALA A 384 17.92 -0.21 -37.26
C ALA A 384 17.42 -0.25 -35.80
N LEU A 385 16.14 0.06 -35.57
CA LEU A 385 15.52 -0.05 -34.24
C LEU A 385 15.43 -1.50 -33.78
N MET A 386 15.09 -2.41 -34.68
CA MET A 386 15.10 -3.86 -34.43
C MET A 386 16.49 -4.31 -33.96
N GLU A 387 17.57 -3.84 -34.59
CA GLU A 387 18.94 -4.12 -34.13
C GLU A 387 19.21 -3.56 -32.71
N ILE A 388 18.73 -2.36 -32.39
CA ILE A 388 18.86 -1.76 -31.04
C ILE A 388 18.11 -2.59 -29.98
N TYR A 389 16.89 -3.06 -30.29
CA TYR A 389 16.11 -3.88 -29.36
C TYR A 389 16.64 -5.31 -29.21
N GLU A 390 17.12 -5.90 -30.31
CA GLU A 390 17.60 -7.29 -30.35
C GLU A 390 18.99 -7.41 -29.72
N TRP A 391 19.85 -6.41 -29.94
CA TRP A 391 21.24 -6.43 -29.50
C TRP A 391 21.66 -5.07 -28.90
N PRO A 392 21.15 -4.72 -27.70
CA PRO A 392 21.42 -3.41 -27.08
C PRO A 392 22.92 -3.14 -26.83
N ASP A 393 23.72 -4.20 -26.63
CA ASP A 393 25.17 -4.09 -26.42
C ASP A 393 25.99 -3.93 -27.72
N ARG A 394 25.38 -4.15 -28.90
CA ARG A 394 26.05 -4.06 -30.21
C ARG A 394 25.97 -2.66 -30.83
N GLN A 395 25.81 -1.64 -30.00
CA GLN A 395 25.71 -0.24 -30.43
C GLN A 395 27.06 0.48 -30.22
N PRO A 396 28.02 0.37 -31.17
CA PRO A 396 29.35 0.94 -31.02
C PRO A 396 29.27 2.46 -30.82
N GLY A 397 29.86 2.95 -29.72
CA GLY A 397 29.91 4.37 -29.38
C GLY A 397 28.57 4.98 -28.95
N LYS A 398 27.52 4.18 -28.71
CA LYS A 398 26.17 4.66 -28.32
C LYS A 398 25.64 3.91 -27.09
N PRO A 399 26.32 3.97 -25.93
CA PRO A 399 25.88 3.27 -24.73
C PRO A 399 24.51 3.78 -24.27
N ARG A 400 23.65 2.87 -23.78
CA ARG A 400 22.34 3.19 -23.19
C ARG A 400 21.31 3.78 -24.18
N LEU A 401 21.53 3.64 -25.49
CA LEU A 401 20.54 4.01 -26.52
C LEU A 401 19.21 3.26 -26.37
N TYR A 402 19.25 1.98 -25.96
CA TYR A 402 18.06 1.21 -25.60
C TYR A 402 17.25 1.85 -24.45
N ASN A 403 17.92 2.37 -23.41
CA ASN A 403 17.24 3.04 -22.29
C ASN A 403 16.53 4.30 -22.76
N TYR A 404 17.08 5.01 -23.74
CA TYR A 404 16.41 6.15 -24.36
C TYR A 404 15.14 5.71 -25.10
N CYS A 405 15.17 4.62 -25.89
CA CYS A 405 13.96 4.05 -26.49
C CYS A 405 12.88 3.73 -25.44
N LYS A 406 13.25 3.10 -24.32
CA LYS A 406 12.32 2.83 -23.21
C LYS A 406 11.81 4.10 -22.54
N ALA A 407 12.62 5.15 -22.45
CA ALA A 407 12.18 6.43 -21.93
C ALA A 407 11.18 7.13 -22.87
N LEU A 408 11.31 7.01 -24.20
CA LEU A 408 10.31 7.50 -25.15
C LEU A 408 8.97 6.81 -24.95
N GLU A 409 8.95 5.49 -24.76
CA GLU A 409 7.73 4.74 -24.43
C GLU A 409 7.10 5.19 -23.10
N ALA A 410 7.94 5.48 -22.09
CA ALA A 410 7.47 6.02 -20.83
C ALA A 410 6.84 7.42 -21.00
N VAL A 411 7.45 8.30 -21.82
CA VAL A 411 6.90 9.63 -22.15
C VAL A 411 5.58 9.51 -22.91
N GLU A 412 5.49 8.60 -23.88
CA GLU A 412 4.24 8.32 -24.58
C GLU A 412 3.14 7.87 -23.61
N THR A 413 3.46 6.97 -22.68
CA THR A 413 2.55 6.53 -21.62
C THR A 413 2.09 7.69 -20.74
N GLY A 414 3.02 8.55 -20.30
CA GLY A 414 2.71 9.72 -19.50
C GLY A 414 1.86 10.75 -20.24
N LEU A 415 2.07 10.92 -21.54
CA LEU A 415 1.29 11.84 -22.37
C LEU A 415 -0.11 11.31 -22.68
N LEU A 416 -0.22 10.08 -23.19
CA LEU A 416 -1.49 9.50 -23.63
C LEU A 416 -2.34 9.05 -22.44
N GLY A 417 -1.80 8.16 -21.60
CA GLY A 417 -2.51 7.60 -20.45
C GLY A 417 -2.51 8.51 -19.22
N GLY A 418 -1.43 9.26 -19.02
CA GLY A 418 -1.31 10.20 -17.91
C GLY A 418 -2.13 11.47 -18.14
N PHE A 419 -1.77 12.29 -19.13
CA PHE A 419 -2.39 13.59 -19.34
C PHE A 419 -3.67 13.54 -20.18
N PHE A 420 -3.61 13.10 -21.44
CA PHE A 420 -4.75 13.23 -22.37
C PHE A 420 -5.95 12.36 -22.00
N TYR A 421 -5.73 11.12 -21.55
CA TYR A 421 -6.81 10.26 -21.09
C TYR A 421 -7.51 10.84 -19.86
N ARG A 422 -6.78 11.36 -18.87
CA ARG A 422 -7.37 12.00 -17.69
C ARG A 422 -8.10 13.29 -18.05
N HIS A 423 -7.56 14.07 -18.99
CA HIS A 423 -8.26 15.25 -19.50
C HIS A 423 -9.57 14.88 -20.23
N PHE A 424 -9.57 13.77 -20.98
CA PHE A 424 -10.81 13.20 -21.52
C PHE A 424 -11.79 12.80 -20.39
N CYS A 425 -11.32 12.11 -19.34
CA CYS A 425 -12.15 11.76 -18.18
C CYS A 425 -12.73 12.99 -17.48
N LEU A 426 -11.94 14.05 -17.30
CA LEU A 426 -12.40 15.34 -16.78
C LEU A 426 -13.55 15.87 -17.62
N ALA A 427 -13.34 15.95 -18.94
CA ALA A 427 -14.37 16.46 -19.84
C ALA A 427 -15.64 15.60 -19.77
N THR A 428 -15.55 14.27 -19.67
CA THR A 428 -16.74 13.42 -19.51
C THR A 428 -17.43 13.61 -18.16
N ASN A 429 -16.67 13.86 -17.08
CA ASN A 429 -17.22 14.06 -15.73
C ASN A 429 -17.96 15.40 -15.59
N VAL A 430 -17.49 16.43 -16.30
CA VAL A 430 -18.00 17.79 -16.15
C VAL A 430 -19.00 18.16 -17.26
N ILE A 431 -18.81 17.66 -18.48
CA ILE A 431 -19.65 17.96 -19.65
C ILE A 431 -20.70 16.87 -19.89
N GLY A 432 -20.43 15.64 -19.45
CA GLY A 432 -21.26 14.47 -19.73
C GLY A 432 -20.94 13.80 -21.07
N SER A 433 -21.02 12.46 -21.09
CA SER A 433 -20.73 11.64 -22.27
C SER A 433 -21.73 11.80 -23.42
N GLU A 434 -22.96 12.23 -23.13
CA GLU A 434 -24.04 12.41 -24.11
C GLU A 434 -24.21 13.85 -24.61
N ALA A 435 -23.27 14.74 -24.28
CA ALA A 435 -23.36 16.14 -24.66
C ALA A 435 -23.50 16.32 -26.19
N ARG A 436 -24.29 17.32 -26.61
CA ARG A 436 -24.61 17.60 -28.03
C ARG A 436 -23.89 18.86 -28.54
N GLY A 437 -23.86 19.04 -29.86
CA GLY A 437 -23.28 20.24 -30.48
C GLY A 437 -21.77 20.36 -30.31
N THR A 438 -21.29 21.57 -29.99
CA THR A 438 -19.86 21.88 -29.80
C THR A 438 -19.22 21.08 -28.66
N MET A 439 -20.00 20.72 -27.64
CA MET A 439 -19.54 19.91 -26.50
C MET A 439 -19.16 18.48 -26.91
N LYS A 440 -19.95 17.85 -27.80
CA LYS A 440 -19.61 16.53 -28.35
C LYS A 440 -18.29 16.57 -29.10
N ARG A 441 -18.05 17.65 -29.85
CA ARG A 441 -16.82 17.84 -30.63
C ARG A 441 -15.60 17.99 -29.74
N ALA A 442 -15.70 18.73 -28.63
CA ALA A 442 -14.62 18.88 -27.66
C ALA A 442 -14.25 17.53 -27.00
N VAL A 443 -15.25 16.77 -26.54
CA VAL A 443 -15.04 15.43 -25.93
C VAL A 443 -14.45 14.46 -26.96
N ALA A 444 -14.95 14.47 -28.20
CA ALA A 444 -14.42 13.62 -29.28
C ALA A 444 -12.97 13.99 -29.65
N ALA A 445 -12.63 15.29 -29.66
CA ALA A 445 -11.26 15.74 -29.92
C ALA A 445 -10.28 15.28 -28.83
N LEU A 446 -10.68 15.34 -27.56
CA LEU A 446 -9.89 14.81 -26.44
C LEU A 446 -9.73 13.29 -26.53
N LYS A 447 -10.78 12.57 -26.92
CA LYS A 447 -10.75 11.11 -27.14
C LYS A 447 -9.73 10.74 -28.24
N ALA A 448 -9.83 11.39 -29.39
CA ALA A 448 -8.88 11.19 -30.49
C ALA A 448 -7.43 11.52 -30.08
N GLY A 449 -7.24 12.45 -29.13
CA GLY A 449 -5.93 12.86 -28.64
C GLY A 449 -5.13 11.75 -27.93
N TYR A 450 -5.79 10.87 -27.16
CA TYR A 450 -5.12 9.78 -26.46
C TYR A 450 -5.13 8.43 -27.21
N GLU A 451 -6.08 8.22 -28.13
CA GLU A 451 -6.16 6.97 -28.92
C GLU A 451 -5.08 6.87 -30.00
N ALA A 452 -4.61 8.00 -30.53
CA ALA A 452 -3.56 8.00 -31.53
C ALA A 452 -2.19 7.74 -30.85
N PRO A 453 -1.38 6.76 -31.30
CA PRO A 453 -0.01 6.63 -30.81
C PRO A 453 0.83 7.87 -31.18
N VAL A 454 1.92 8.08 -30.46
CA VAL A 454 2.92 9.12 -30.74
C VAL A 454 4.10 8.50 -31.49
N PHE A 455 4.53 7.30 -31.10
CA PHE A 455 5.63 6.53 -31.68
C PHE A 455 5.18 5.17 -32.25
N PRO A 456 4.31 5.15 -33.28
CA PRO A 456 3.80 3.90 -33.85
C PRO A 456 4.91 2.97 -34.36
N LEU A 457 6.06 3.50 -34.78
CA LEU A 457 7.19 2.67 -35.21
C LEU A 457 7.83 1.88 -34.07
N LEU A 458 7.93 2.43 -32.85
CA LEU A 458 8.43 1.68 -31.70
C LEU A 458 7.48 0.52 -31.37
N ASP A 459 6.19 0.74 -31.50
CA ASP A 459 5.17 -0.30 -31.33
C ASP A 459 5.31 -1.42 -32.38
N ARG A 460 5.44 -1.04 -33.65
CA ARG A 460 5.73 -1.99 -34.73
C ARG A 460 7.00 -2.80 -34.49
N CYS A 461 8.09 -2.17 -34.06
CA CYS A 461 9.34 -2.87 -33.75
C CYS A 461 9.15 -3.92 -32.66
N ARG A 462 8.38 -3.62 -31.60
CA ARG A 462 8.08 -4.61 -30.55
C ARG A 462 7.28 -5.79 -31.10
N VAL A 463 6.29 -5.53 -31.95
CA VAL A 463 5.49 -6.59 -32.62
C VAL A 463 6.37 -7.43 -33.55
N ALA A 464 7.19 -6.79 -34.39
CA ALA A 464 8.09 -7.46 -35.34
C ALA A 464 9.17 -8.28 -34.62
N LEU A 465 9.73 -7.77 -33.52
CA LEU A 465 10.68 -8.51 -32.69
C LEU A 465 10.02 -9.73 -32.06
N GLY A 466 8.81 -9.58 -31.51
CA GLY A 466 8.02 -10.70 -31.01
C GLY A 466 7.82 -11.77 -32.09
N ALA A 467 7.38 -11.38 -33.29
CA ALA A 467 7.16 -12.30 -34.40
C ALA A 467 8.45 -12.97 -34.92
N ARG A 468 9.57 -12.24 -35.01
CA ARG A 468 10.87 -12.79 -35.43
C ARG A 468 11.43 -13.78 -34.41
N ILE A 469 11.42 -13.42 -33.12
CA ILE A 469 11.80 -14.34 -32.03
C ILE A 469 10.90 -15.57 -32.10
N ASP A 470 9.59 -15.38 -32.18
CA ASP A 470 8.64 -16.49 -32.29
C ASP A 470 8.92 -17.40 -33.50
N ALA A 471 9.41 -16.88 -34.63
CA ALA A 471 9.76 -17.65 -35.82
C ALA A 471 11.13 -18.35 -35.69
N GLU A 472 12.16 -17.64 -35.24
CA GLU A 472 13.54 -18.15 -35.11
C GLU A 472 13.62 -19.20 -34.00
N VAL A 473 13.03 -18.91 -32.86
CA VAL A 473 12.97 -19.81 -31.71
C VAL A 473 11.63 -20.54 -31.62
N ALA A 474 10.86 -20.59 -32.72
CA ALA A 474 9.63 -21.40 -32.82
C ALA A 474 9.86 -22.85 -32.40
N HIS A 475 10.98 -23.40 -32.87
CA HIS A 475 11.45 -24.75 -32.56
C HIS A 475 12.04 -24.90 -31.14
N ASN A 476 12.23 -23.78 -30.43
CA ASN A 476 12.49 -23.74 -28.98
C ASN A 476 11.21 -23.51 -28.18
N LYS A 477 10.10 -23.12 -28.83
CA LYS A 477 8.81 -22.94 -28.18
C LYS A 477 8.42 -24.27 -27.56
N GLY A 478 8.22 -24.26 -26.24
CA GLY A 478 7.99 -25.50 -25.52
C GLY A 478 9.26 -26.31 -25.24
N ARG A 479 10.41 -26.13 -25.93
CA ARG A 479 11.61 -26.99 -25.77
C ARG A 479 12.14 -27.06 -24.34
N MET A 480 12.22 -25.93 -23.65
CA MET A 480 12.60 -25.91 -22.24
C MET A 480 11.64 -26.79 -21.42
N MET A 481 10.38 -26.80 -21.80
CA MET A 481 9.28 -27.51 -21.17
C MET A 481 9.28 -28.99 -21.53
N ASP A 482 9.41 -29.30 -22.82
CA ASP A 482 9.58 -30.65 -23.38
C ASP A 482 10.84 -31.33 -22.85
N GLY A 483 11.93 -30.56 -22.66
CA GLY A 483 13.18 -31.03 -22.08
C GLY A 483 13.05 -31.37 -20.59
N ILE A 484 12.26 -30.61 -19.82
CA ILE A 484 11.89 -30.97 -18.45
C ILE A 484 11.00 -32.23 -18.44
N LEU A 485 10.04 -32.32 -19.37
CA LEU A 485 9.17 -33.50 -19.52
C LEU A 485 9.95 -34.78 -19.85
N ALA A 486 10.89 -34.71 -20.80
CA ALA A 486 11.70 -35.85 -21.21
C ALA A 486 12.65 -36.32 -20.09
N LYS A 487 13.24 -35.39 -19.32
CA LYS A 487 14.04 -35.72 -18.12
C LYS A 487 13.19 -36.37 -17.03
N TYR A 488 11.96 -35.90 -16.85
CA TYR A 488 11.01 -36.50 -15.92
C TYR A 488 10.65 -37.95 -16.34
N GLN A 489 10.44 -38.19 -17.64
CA GLN A 489 10.12 -39.52 -18.19
C GLN A 489 11.32 -40.48 -18.18
N ALA A 490 12.52 -40.02 -18.53
CA ALA A 490 13.75 -40.80 -18.43
C ALA A 490 14.08 -41.15 -16.97
N GLY A 491 13.83 -40.22 -16.04
CA GLY A 491 13.91 -40.47 -14.60
C GLY A 491 12.91 -41.52 -14.10
N GLN A 492 11.79 -41.73 -14.80
CA GLN A 492 10.86 -42.83 -14.52
C GLN A 492 11.28 -44.16 -15.17
N GLN A 493 11.90 -44.14 -16.35
CA GLN A 493 12.40 -45.37 -17.00
C GLN A 493 13.66 -45.94 -16.33
N GLU A 494 14.58 -45.10 -15.83
CA GLU A 494 15.69 -45.56 -14.99
C GLU A 494 15.23 -46.07 -13.62
N GLN A 495 14.05 -45.65 -13.14
CA GLN A 495 13.42 -46.17 -11.92
C GLN A 495 12.55 -47.42 -12.16
N GLY A 496 12.33 -47.83 -13.42
CA GLY A 496 11.70 -49.10 -13.79
C GLY A 496 12.65 -50.31 -13.74
N GLY A 497 13.96 -50.08 -13.60
CA GLY A 497 14.97 -51.09 -13.30
C GLY A 497 15.32 -51.06 -11.81
N SER A 498 15.04 -52.15 -11.11
CA SER A 498 15.20 -52.31 -9.66
C SER A 498 16.43 -51.61 -9.07
N ARG A 499 16.22 -50.52 -8.33
CA ARG A 499 17.11 -50.11 -7.23
C ARG A 499 16.25 -49.79 -6.01
N GLY A 500 16.50 -50.56 -4.95
CA GLY A 500 15.69 -50.62 -3.74
C GLY A 500 15.62 -49.31 -2.97
N CYS A 501 14.44 -49.05 -2.43
CA CYS A 501 14.20 -48.06 -1.39
C CYS A 501 14.95 -48.48 -0.10
N PRO A 502 15.76 -47.61 0.54
CA PRO A 502 16.46 -47.95 1.79
C PRO A 502 15.57 -47.88 3.05
N PHE A 503 14.25 -47.69 2.93
CA PHE A 503 13.34 -47.61 4.09
C PHE A 503 11.98 -48.31 3.89
N ALA A 504 11.97 -49.52 3.32
CA ALA A 504 10.78 -50.38 3.40
C ALA A 504 10.75 -51.16 4.73
N PRO A 505 9.75 -50.99 5.61
CA PRO A 505 9.45 -51.97 6.66
C PRO A 505 8.82 -53.24 6.03
N PRO A 506 9.07 -54.44 6.58
CA PRO A 506 8.62 -55.70 5.98
C PRO A 506 7.10 -55.91 6.14
N SER A 507 6.43 -56.36 5.09
CA SER A 507 5.04 -56.81 5.12
C SER A 507 4.89 -58.16 5.83
N PRO A 508 3.80 -58.42 6.58
CA PRO A 508 3.51 -59.74 7.13
C PRO A 508 2.81 -60.63 6.08
N ALA A 509 3.21 -61.90 6.01
CA ALA A 509 2.53 -62.94 5.23
C ALA A 509 1.58 -63.78 6.13
N PRO A 510 0.56 -64.46 5.57
CA PRO A 510 -0.54 -65.08 6.33
C PRO A 510 -0.31 -66.56 6.69
N GLY A 511 -0.81 -67.00 7.87
CA GLY A 511 -1.01 -68.40 8.32
C GLY A 511 0.28 -69.23 8.54
N THR A 512 0.47 -70.15 9.50
CA THR A 512 -0.39 -71.06 10.28
C THR A 512 0.48 -71.65 11.45
N PRO A 513 0.04 -72.63 12.29
CA PRO A 513 -0.15 -72.48 13.73
C PRO A 513 0.96 -73.04 14.67
N ALA A 514 0.75 -72.78 15.98
CA ALA A 514 0.98 -73.64 17.15
C ALA A 514 2.24 -73.48 18.05
N ARG A 515 1.92 -73.09 19.31
CA ARG A 515 2.33 -73.65 20.61
C ARG A 515 3.76 -73.51 21.19
N SER A 516 3.73 -73.27 22.51
CA SER A 516 4.64 -73.59 23.62
C SER A 516 5.96 -72.80 23.81
N GLY A 517 6.11 -72.18 24.99
CA GLY A 517 7.38 -71.71 25.57
C GLY A 517 8.26 -72.87 26.08
N PRO A 518 9.18 -72.70 27.07
CA PRO A 518 9.63 -71.50 27.79
C PRO A 518 11.18 -71.29 27.84
N ALA A 519 11.61 -70.20 28.49
CA ALA A 519 12.78 -70.07 29.38
C ALA A 519 14.25 -69.88 28.88
N ALA A 520 14.99 -69.13 29.73
CA ALA A 520 16.44 -68.88 29.89
C ALA A 520 17.12 -67.95 28.84
N GLY A 521 17.64 -66.75 29.19
CA GLY A 521 18.74 -66.42 30.14
C GLY A 521 20.05 -66.37 29.33
N THR A 522 20.87 -65.30 29.23
CA THR A 522 21.39 -64.37 30.25
C THR A 522 22.17 -63.19 29.60
N CYS A 523 21.94 -61.97 30.11
CA CYS A 523 22.81 -60.80 30.45
C CYS A 523 24.08 -60.40 29.64
N PRO A 524 24.56 -59.12 29.71
CA PRO A 524 24.35 -58.07 30.75
C PRO A 524 23.80 -56.71 30.22
N ALA A 525 22.90 -55.96 30.88
CA ALA A 525 23.01 -55.17 32.15
C ALA A 525 23.93 -53.92 31.95
N VAL A 526 23.61 -52.63 32.23
CA VAL A 526 22.78 -51.86 33.20
C VAL A 526 22.81 -50.35 32.76
N PRO A 527 22.01 -49.36 33.24
CA PRO A 527 20.72 -49.34 33.96
C PRO A 527 19.61 -48.57 33.21
N GLY A 528 18.35 -48.97 33.48
CA GLY A 528 17.17 -48.16 33.17
C GLY A 528 16.72 -47.28 34.35
N ALA A 529 15.81 -46.37 34.05
CA ALA A 529 14.77 -45.91 34.98
C ALA A 529 13.50 -45.65 34.17
N THR A 530 12.51 -46.53 34.35
CA THR A 530 11.11 -46.33 34.00
C THR A 530 10.44 -45.44 35.05
N GLY A 531 9.51 -44.60 34.65
CA GLY A 531 8.64 -43.89 35.59
C GLY A 531 7.79 -42.81 34.92
N SER A 532 6.48 -43.07 34.87
CA SER A 532 5.36 -42.12 34.79
C SER A 532 5.41 -40.98 33.75
N GLY A 533 4.45 -40.99 32.82
CA GLY A 533 4.10 -39.80 32.05
C GLY A 533 3.80 -38.62 32.99
N SER A 534 4.76 -37.72 33.09
CA SER A 534 4.62 -36.42 33.73
C SER A 534 4.20 -35.39 32.67
N PRO A 535 3.38 -34.40 33.05
CA PRO A 535 2.96 -33.34 32.14
C PRO A 535 4.18 -32.56 31.65
N ALA A 536 4.09 -32.03 30.42
CA ALA A 536 5.09 -31.15 29.83
C ALA A 536 5.63 -30.19 30.89
N GLY A 537 6.94 -30.28 31.16
CA GLY A 537 7.58 -29.69 32.33
C GLY A 537 7.24 -28.20 32.47
N THR A 538 6.40 -27.88 33.45
CA THR A 538 6.22 -26.52 33.92
C THR A 538 7.54 -26.13 34.59
N ALA A 539 8.32 -25.26 33.93
CA ALA A 539 9.47 -24.63 34.56
C ALA A 539 9.06 -24.04 35.92
N ALA A 540 9.94 -24.10 36.93
CA ALA A 540 9.66 -23.47 38.22
C ALA A 540 9.29 -21.99 37.99
N PRO A 541 8.33 -21.41 38.74
CA PRO A 541 7.84 -20.05 38.50
C PRO A 541 8.96 -19.01 38.32
N ASP A 542 10.04 -19.13 39.09
CA ASP A 542 11.20 -18.24 39.05
C ASP A 542 12.05 -18.40 37.78
N GLU A 543 12.12 -19.60 37.21
CA GLU A 543 12.90 -19.91 36.01
C GLU A 543 12.21 -19.43 34.72
N PHE A 544 10.89 -19.64 34.63
CA PHE A 544 10.07 -19.06 33.56
C PHE A 544 10.07 -17.54 33.62
N GLU A 545 9.93 -16.95 34.82
CA GLU A 545 9.92 -15.50 34.99
C GLU A 545 11.26 -14.86 34.56
N ALA A 546 12.39 -15.50 34.88
CA ALA A 546 13.70 -15.06 34.41
C ALA A 546 13.80 -15.09 32.87
N ALA A 547 13.37 -16.18 32.23
CA ALA A 547 13.37 -16.32 30.77
C ALA A 547 12.45 -15.30 30.09
N ARG A 548 11.24 -15.11 30.61
CA ARG A 548 10.27 -14.13 30.14
C ARG A 548 10.84 -12.72 30.21
N ARG A 549 11.43 -12.32 31.35
CA ARG A 549 12.06 -11.00 31.51
C ARG A 549 13.21 -10.79 30.54
N GLN A 550 14.03 -11.82 30.30
CA GLN A 550 15.12 -11.73 29.34
C GLN A 550 14.62 -11.50 27.91
N LEU A 551 13.60 -12.26 27.47
CA LEU A 551 13.12 -12.23 26.09
C LEU A 551 12.21 -11.03 25.77
N TYR A 552 11.34 -10.64 26.70
CA TYR A 552 10.36 -9.56 26.51
C TYR A 552 10.85 -8.21 27.04
N SER A 553 12.17 -8.06 27.25
CA SER A 553 12.84 -6.78 27.57
C SER A 553 13.84 -6.36 26.49
N TRP A 554 14.25 -5.09 26.53
CA TRP A 554 15.31 -4.55 25.67
C TRP A 554 16.73 -4.98 26.08
N GLU A 555 16.94 -5.74 27.16
CA GLU A 555 18.31 -6.01 27.66
C GLU A 555 19.17 -6.81 26.67
N GLY A 556 18.57 -7.77 25.95
CA GLY A 556 19.25 -8.60 24.95
C GLY A 556 19.36 -7.99 23.54
N VAL A 557 18.85 -6.78 23.33
CA VAL A 557 18.84 -6.12 22.01
C VAL A 557 20.12 -5.30 21.84
N PRO A 558 20.82 -5.37 20.68
CA PRO A 558 22.05 -4.61 20.47
C PRO A 558 21.89 -3.13 20.80
N LEU A 559 22.85 -2.57 21.53
CA LEU A 559 22.78 -1.18 22.01
C LEU A 559 22.56 -0.18 20.87
N ALA A 560 23.26 -0.37 19.74
CA ALA A 560 23.12 0.48 18.57
C ALA A 560 21.67 0.48 18.02
N PHE A 561 21.03 -0.69 17.95
CA PHE A 561 19.64 -0.78 17.50
C PHE A 561 18.68 -0.12 18.50
N ARG A 562 18.92 -0.26 19.80
CA ARG A 562 18.13 0.43 20.84
C ARG A 562 18.23 1.94 20.74
N GLN A 563 19.44 2.45 20.54
CA GLN A 563 19.69 3.88 20.36
C GLN A 563 19.02 4.40 19.09
N MET A 564 19.09 3.65 17.99
CA MET A 564 18.40 3.98 16.74
C MET A 564 16.88 4.05 16.94
N VAL A 565 16.27 3.04 17.57
CA VAL A 565 14.82 3.04 17.85
C VAL A 565 14.43 4.17 18.80
N ALA A 566 15.25 4.46 19.82
CA ALA A 566 14.99 5.58 20.73
C ALA A 566 15.06 6.94 20.01
N GLY A 567 16.04 7.12 19.12
CA GLY A 567 16.15 8.30 18.26
C GLY A 567 14.95 8.44 17.33
N GLU A 568 14.54 7.35 16.68
CA GLU A 568 13.37 7.33 15.79
C GLU A 568 12.08 7.63 16.56
N LEU A 569 11.88 7.02 17.73
CA LEU A 569 10.73 7.30 18.59
C LEU A 569 10.67 8.78 18.98
N ALA A 570 11.80 9.37 19.38
CA ALA A 570 11.87 10.79 19.72
C ALA A 570 11.54 11.68 18.50
N SER A 571 12.03 11.30 17.31
CA SER A 571 11.71 11.97 16.06
C SER A 571 10.22 11.90 15.74
N GLN A 572 9.62 10.70 15.77
CA GLN A 572 8.20 10.48 15.49
C GLN A 572 7.28 11.22 16.46
N VAL A 573 7.64 11.24 17.75
CA VAL A 573 6.94 12.02 18.79
C VAL A 573 6.94 13.50 18.47
N ALA A 574 8.11 14.04 18.11
CA ALA A 574 8.25 15.44 17.76
C ALA A 574 7.50 15.78 16.46
N GLN A 575 7.60 14.94 15.44
CA GLN A 575 7.00 15.16 14.11
C GLN A 575 5.47 15.06 14.13
N LEU A 576 4.93 14.00 14.76
CA LEU A 576 3.50 13.68 14.73
C LEU A 576 2.72 14.28 15.90
N GLY A 577 3.39 14.98 16.83
CA GLY A 577 2.77 15.51 18.06
C GLY A 577 2.16 14.42 18.95
N LEU A 578 2.65 13.18 18.81
CA LEU A 578 2.15 12.04 19.57
C LEU A 578 2.81 12.00 20.93
N VAL A 579 2.04 11.77 22.00
CA VAL A 579 2.65 11.40 23.28
C VAL A 579 3.27 10.01 23.10
N PRO A 580 4.60 9.84 23.28
CA PRO A 580 5.23 8.55 23.08
C PRO A 580 4.56 7.49 23.96
N ARG A 581 4.40 6.27 23.42
CA ARG A 581 4.37 5.10 24.29
C ARG A 581 5.71 5.10 25.05
N PRO A 582 5.71 5.17 26.38
CA PRO A 582 6.96 5.22 27.10
C PRO A 582 7.46 3.79 27.28
N SER A 583 8.36 3.36 26.41
CA SER A 583 9.55 2.66 26.89
C SER A 583 10.67 2.60 25.84
N LEU A 584 11.80 3.21 26.20
CA LEU A 584 13.13 2.65 26.05
C LEU A 584 14.09 3.40 26.99
N GLY A 585 14.93 2.66 27.71
CA GLY A 585 15.66 3.15 28.88
C GLY A 585 16.76 4.18 28.57
N ALA A 586 16.75 5.23 29.37
CA ALA A 586 17.97 5.83 29.90
C ALA A 586 17.80 5.91 31.42
N ALA A 587 18.45 5.00 32.15
CA ALA A 587 18.70 5.22 33.56
C ALA A 587 19.73 6.36 33.65
N SER A 588 19.31 7.58 33.98
CA SER A 588 20.26 8.64 34.31
C SER A 588 20.72 8.44 35.75
N ALA A 589 22.03 8.28 35.91
CA ALA A 589 22.72 8.48 37.16
C ALA A 589 22.81 10.01 37.41
N ALA A 590 22.02 10.54 38.34
CA ALA A 590 22.30 11.75 39.12
C ALA A 590 21.12 12.06 40.06
N GLY A 591 21.41 12.32 41.34
CA GLY A 591 20.43 12.31 42.44
C GLY A 591 19.53 13.54 42.60
N GLY A 592 18.60 13.42 43.56
CA GLY A 592 17.98 14.54 44.29
C GLY A 592 16.59 15.01 43.85
N GLY A 593 15.53 14.41 44.42
CA GLY A 593 14.37 15.16 44.96
C GLY A 593 13.29 15.75 44.03
N ARG A 594 12.41 14.91 43.45
CA ARG A 594 10.92 15.03 43.39
C ARG A 594 10.40 14.02 42.33
N ARG A 595 9.65 13.00 42.75
CA ARG A 595 9.04 11.98 41.87
C ARG A 595 7.87 12.58 41.06
N ALA A 596 8.12 12.92 39.79
CA ALA A 596 7.15 13.08 38.71
C ALA A 596 7.94 12.84 37.40
N SER A 597 7.61 11.97 36.45
CA SER A 597 6.42 11.20 36.12
C SER A 597 6.79 9.73 35.82
N ALA A 598 6.00 8.78 36.31
CA ALA A 598 6.15 7.36 35.97
C ALA A 598 5.57 7.09 34.56
N LYS A 599 6.22 6.20 33.83
CA LYS A 599 5.87 5.75 32.46
C LYS A 599 4.40 5.29 32.38
N PRO A 600 3.62 5.71 31.36
CA PRO A 600 2.39 5.02 30.97
C PRO A 600 2.54 3.51 30.75
N LEU A 601 1.73 2.73 31.46
CA LEU A 601 1.62 1.26 31.43
C LEU A 601 0.44 0.86 30.53
N ALA A 602 0.58 -0.13 29.65
CA ALA A 602 -0.42 -0.43 28.61
C ALA A 602 -0.98 -1.86 28.68
N PHE A 603 -2.26 -1.98 29.01
CA PHE A 603 -3.06 -3.21 29.02
C PHE A 603 -4.00 -3.31 27.82
N LEU A 604 -3.43 -3.51 26.63
CA LEU A 604 -4.17 -3.65 25.38
C LEU A 604 -4.38 -5.12 25.03
N ASP A 605 -5.37 -5.45 24.20
CA ASP A 605 -5.80 -6.84 23.96
C ASP A 605 -4.76 -7.78 23.35
N HIS A 606 -3.66 -7.21 22.88
CA HIS A 606 -2.57 -7.97 22.30
C HIS A 606 -1.27 -7.82 23.09
N ALA A 607 -1.27 -7.00 24.16
CA ALA A 607 -0.15 -6.64 25.04
C ALA A 607 1.15 -7.42 24.75
N TRP A 608 1.79 -7.04 23.65
CA TRP A 608 2.97 -7.71 23.11
C TRP A 608 4.19 -7.54 24.01
N GLY A 609 4.11 -6.57 24.91
CA GLY A 609 5.25 -5.80 25.39
C GLY A 609 6.11 -5.30 24.26
N GLN A 610 7.41 -5.40 24.48
CA GLN A 610 8.45 -5.18 23.49
C GLN A 610 8.70 -6.52 22.80
N LEU A 611 7.70 -6.98 22.06
CA LEU A 611 7.51 -8.34 21.50
C LEU A 611 8.76 -9.21 21.25
N ALA A 612 9.81 -8.62 20.71
CA ALA A 612 11.20 -8.97 20.93
C ALA A 612 11.89 -8.18 19.83
N PRO A 613 12.27 -6.92 20.06
CA PRO A 613 13.07 -6.17 19.10
C PRO A 613 14.28 -6.98 18.60
N LEU A 614 14.73 -7.98 19.37
CA LEU A 614 15.71 -8.97 18.95
C LEU A 614 15.22 -9.88 17.79
N ALA A 615 13.99 -10.40 17.83
CA ALA A 615 13.43 -11.20 16.74
C ALA A 615 13.29 -10.37 15.46
N GLN A 616 12.78 -9.14 15.59
CA GLN A 616 12.66 -8.20 14.48
C GLN A 616 14.03 -7.79 13.94
N TYR A 617 15.00 -7.51 14.81
CA TYR A 617 16.37 -7.19 14.43
C TYR A 617 17.04 -8.35 13.67
N ARG A 618 16.89 -9.59 14.16
CA ARG A 618 17.39 -10.78 13.46
C ARG A 618 16.70 -10.96 12.10
N ALA A 619 15.38 -10.77 12.05
CA ALA A 619 14.60 -10.85 10.81
C ALA A 619 15.04 -9.80 9.78
N TRP A 620 15.30 -8.57 10.21
CA TRP A 620 15.79 -7.50 9.33
C TRP A 620 17.18 -7.80 8.77
N ARG A 621 18.10 -8.30 9.61
CA ARG A 621 19.43 -8.72 9.14
C ARG A 621 19.33 -9.85 8.13
N GLU A 622 18.48 -10.83 8.40
CA GLU A 622 18.26 -11.93 7.49
C GLU A 622 17.58 -11.49 6.19
N ALA A 623 16.56 -10.63 6.26
CA ALA A 623 15.90 -10.08 5.09
C ALA A 623 16.87 -9.29 4.20
N ALA A 624 17.75 -8.48 4.80
CA ALA A 624 18.80 -7.77 4.08
C ALA A 624 19.78 -8.74 3.40
N ALA A 625 20.20 -9.81 4.09
CA ALA A 625 21.05 -10.84 3.49
C ALA A 625 20.37 -11.61 2.36
N LEU A 626 19.08 -11.93 2.50
CA LEU A 626 18.29 -12.58 1.45
C LEU A 626 18.14 -11.67 0.22
N TYR A 627 18.01 -10.36 0.41
CA TYR A 627 17.90 -9.40 -0.68
C TYR A 627 19.13 -9.46 -1.61
N GLU A 628 20.33 -9.61 -1.04
CA GLU A 628 21.58 -9.78 -1.80
C GLU A 628 21.62 -11.07 -2.63
N LEU A 629 20.81 -12.08 -2.31
CA LEU A 629 20.75 -13.35 -3.05
C LEU A 629 19.83 -13.28 -4.28
N GLY A 630 19.03 -12.23 -4.46
CA GLY A 630 18.11 -12.10 -5.58
C GLY A 630 17.03 -13.20 -5.63
N ASN A 631 16.73 -13.74 -6.81
CA ASN A 631 15.65 -14.73 -7.00
C ASN A 631 15.78 -16.03 -6.15
N PRO A 632 16.99 -16.59 -5.91
CA PRO A 632 17.17 -17.69 -4.93
C PRO A 632 16.62 -17.42 -3.53
N ALA A 633 16.40 -16.16 -3.14
CA ALA A 633 15.71 -15.84 -1.90
C ALA A 633 14.28 -16.38 -1.83
N TRP A 634 13.62 -16.57 -2.99
CA TRP A 634 12.28 -17.17 -3.07
C TRP A 634 12.31 -18.65 -2.65
N ASP A 635 13.30 -19.42 -3.09
CA ASP A 635 13.46 -20.82 -2.68
C ASP A 635 13.73 -20.92 -1.17
N ALA A 636 14.59 -20.03 -0.66
CA ALA A 636 14.83 -19.92 0.77
C ALA A 636 13.56 -19.52 1.54
N MET A 637 12.68 -18.70 0.97
CA MET A 637 11.42 -18.28 1.58
C MET A 637 10.41 -19.44 1.67
N PHE A 638 10.23 -20.20 0.58
CA PHE A 638 9.28 -21.32 0.54
C PHE A 638 9.76 -22.56 1.29
N GLY A 639 11.08 -22.77 1.38
CA GLY A 639 11.68 -23.88 2.13
C GLY A 639 11.76 -23.69 3.66
N ARG A 640 11.30 -22.54 4.20
CA ARG A 640 11.49 -22.19 5.63
C ARG A 640 10.48 -22.85 6.57
N VAL A 641 10.96 -23.03 7.81
CA VAL A 641 10.40 -23.85 8.91
C VAL A 641 9.12 -23.28 9.55
N ALA A 642 8.60 -22.13 9.10
CA ALA A 642 7.42 -21.48 9.69
C ALA A 642 6.20 -22.41 9.78
N ALA A 643 5.95 -23.18 8.72
CA ALA A 643 4.86 -24.16 8.68
C ALA A 643 5.04 -25.26 9.74
N ALA A 644 6.27 -25.72 9.99
CA ALA A 644 6.54 -26.71 11.03
C ALA A 644 6.35 -26.14 12.43
N HIS A 645 6.72 -24.87 12.67
CA HIS A 645 6.43 -24.20 13.93
C HIS A 645 4.93 -24.05 14.18
N ILE A 646 4.17 -23.63 13.17
CA ILE A 646 2.71 -23.54 13.24
C ILE A 646 2.10 -24.90 13.57
N ARG A 647 2.55 -25.97 12.89
CA ARG A 647 2.08 -27.33 13.18
C ARG A 647 2.40 -27.75 14.61
N GLY A 648 3.62 -27.50 15.08
CA GLY A 648 4.02 -27.79 16.45
C GLY A 648 3.19 -27.03 17.49
N LEU A 649 2.92 -25.74 17.27
CA LEU A 649 2.08 -24.92 18.15
C LEU A 649 0.61 -25.38 18.18
N LEU A 650 0.14 -26.00 17.10
CA LEU A 650 -1.23 -26.51 16.97
C LEU A 650 -1.33 -28.03 17.22
N GLY A 651 -0.26 -28.69 17.69
CA GLY A 651 -0.25 -30.14 17.92
C GLY A 651 -0.46 -31.00 16.67
N LEU A 652 -0.26 -30.44 15.47
CA LEU A 652 -0.46 -31.13 14.20
C LEU A 652 0.75 -32.02 13.83
N PRO A 653 0.55 -33.11 13.06
CA PRO A 653 1.64 -33.97 12.60
C PRO A 653 2.73 -33.21 11.84
N ALA A 654 3.99 -33.50 12.13
CA ALA A 654 5.12 -32.74 11.59
C ALA A 654 5.29 -32.87 10.06
N ASP A 655 4.93 -34.04 9.51
CA ASP A 655 5.05 -34.43 8.10
C ASP A 655 4.06 -33.73 7.16
N GLY A 656 3.03 -33.05 7.71
CA GLY A 656 2.03 -32.33 6.93
C GLY A 656 1.08 -33.21 6.13
N ALA A 657 1.14 -34.54 6.28
CA ALA A 657 0.36 -35.48 5.47
C ALA A 657 -1.16 -35.30 5.63
N ALA A 658 -1.61 -34.91 6.83
CA ALA A 658 -3.02 -34.65 7.11
C ALA A 658 -3.46 -33.22 6.76
N CYS A 659 -2.54 -32.25 6.86
CA CYS A 659 -2.85 -30.84 6.64
C CYS A 659 -1.65 -30.01 6.19
N THR A 660 -1.89 -29.15 5.21
CA THR A 660 -0.93 -28.18 4.68
C THR A 660 -1.06 -26.86 5.44
N VAL A 661 -0.03 -26.00 5.38
CA VAL A 661 -0.06 -24.66 5.96
C VAL A 661 0.21 -23.66 4.84
N GLN A 662 -0.76 -22.82 4.55
CA GLN A 662 -0.67 -21.83 3.48
C GLN A 662 -0.70 -20.42 4.05
N PHE A 663 0.00 -19.50 3.41
CA PHE A 663 0.19 -18.13 3.89
C PHE A 663 -0.56 -17.13 3.02
N GLY A 664 -0.86 -15.97 3.60
CA GLY A 664 -1.49 -14.85 2.92
C GLY A 664 -1.21 -13.55 3.67
N SER A 665 -1.61 -12.42 3.07
CA SER A 665 -1.35 -11.11 3.67
C SER A 665 -2.28 -10.85 4.86
N ASN A 666 -3.47 -11.46 4.86
CA ASN A 666 -4.43 -11.41 5.96
C ASN A 666 -5.41 -12.59 5.91
N SER A 667 -6.12 -12.84 7.02
CA SER A 667 -7.09 -13.95 7.11
C SER A 667 -8.27 -13.80 6.15
N HIS A 668 -8.70 -12.56 5.89
CA HIS A 668 -9.80 -12.28 4.97
C HIS A 668 -9.49 -12.71 3.53
N GLU A 669 -8.28 -12.45 3.04
CA GLU A 669 -7.80 -12.89 1.73
C GLU A 669 -7.86 -14.42 1.61
N LEU A 670 -7.30 -15.13 2.60
CA LEU A 670 -7.29 -16.61 2.62
C LEU A 670 -8.71 -17.19 2.64
N VAL A 671 -9.59 -16.65 3.48
CA VAL A 671 -11.00 -17.08 3.56
C VAL A 671 -11.74 -16.79 2.27
N SER A 672 -11.55 -15.61 1.66
CA SER A 672 -12.20 -15.24 0.41
C SER A 672 -11.78 -16.13 -0.76
N ARG A 673 -10.48 -16.45 -0.88
CA ARG A 673 -9.99 -17.41 -1.89
C ARG A 673 -10.57 -18.80 -1.67
N LEU A 674 -10.53 -19.28 -0.43
CA LEU A 674 -11.09 -20.59 -0.09
C LEU A 674 -12.58 -20.66 -0.45
N LEU A 675 -13.40 -19.71 -0.01
CA LEU A 675 -14.83 -19.68 -0.33
C LEU A 675 -15.10 -19.58 -1.84
N SER A 676 -14.27 -18.86 -2.60
CA SER A 676 -14.41 -18.75 -4.05
C SER A 676 -14.30 -20.10 -4.77
N ALA A 677 -13.46 -21.02 -4.27
CA ALA A 677 -13.35 -22.38 -4.83
C ALA A 677 -14.65 -23.18 -4.68
N PHE A 678 -15.41 -22.95 -3.62
CA PHE A 678 -16.67 -23.66 -3.36
C PHE A 678 -17.84 -23.07 -4.14
N MET A 679 -17.81 -21.77 -4.42
CA MET A 679 -18.80 -21.11 -5.30
C MET A 679 -18.73 -21.66 -6.73
N ASP A 680 -17.53 -21.92 -7.27
CA ASP A 680 -17.35 -22.48 -8.62
C ASP A 680 -17.82 -23.93 -8.73
N ARG A 681 -17.46 -24.79 -7.76
CA ARG A 681 -17.89 -26.20 -7.70
C ARG A 681 -19.41 -26.37 -7.79
N ARG A 682 -20.19 -25.40 -7.28
CA ARG A 682 -21.66 -25.42 -7.41
C ARG A 682 -22.15 -25.05 -8.80
N ARG A 683 -21.50 -24.12 -9.50
CA ARG A 683 -21.79 -23.81 -10.92
C ARG A 683 -21.57 -25.01 -11.82
N VAL A 684 -20.48 -25.76 -11.61
CA VAL A 684 -20.17 -26.97 -12.37
C VAL A 684 -21.18 -28.08 -12.08
N ARG A 685 -21.57 -28.28 -10.81
CA ARG A 685 -22.58 -29.30 -10.43
C ARG A 685 -24.00 -28.97 -10.89
N SER A 686 -24.39 -27.69 -10.96
CA SER A 686 -25.70 -27.29 -11.51
C SER A 686 -25.79 -27.38 -13.04
N GLY A 687 -24.64 -27.46 -13.72
CA GLY A 687 -24.54 -27.61 -15.18
C GLY A 687 -24.26 -29.03 -15.69
N ALA A 688 -24.02 -30.01 -14.81
CA ALA A 688 -23.70 -31.39 -15.19
C ALA A 688 -24.95 -32.22 -15.56
N SER A 689 -25.53 -31.89 -16.72
CA SER A 689 -26.34 -32.79 -17.56
C SER A 689 -26.01 -32.52 -19.03
N ALA A 690 -24.76 -32.78 -19.43
CA ALA A 690 -24.41 -32.97 -20.84
C ALA A 690 -23.11 -33.78 -20.91
N ALA A 691 -23.25 -35.11 -20.97
CA ALA A 691 -22.20 -35.94 -21.54
C ALA A 691 -22.08 -35.61 -23.05
N PRO A 692 -20.90 -35.73 -23.67
CA PRO A 692 -20.73 -35.43 -25.08
C PRO A 692 -21.40 -36.52 -25.91
N ALA A 693 -22.59 -36.22 -26.45
CA ALA A 693 -23.19 -37.05 -27.49
C ALA A 693 -22.57 -36.68 -28.84
N ALA A 694 -22.18 -37.73 -29.56
CA ALA A 694 -21.57 -37.70 -30.87
C ALA A 694 -22.37 -36.89 -31.90
N GLU A 695 -21.63 -36.45 -32.92
CA GLU A 695 -22.05 -35.93 -34.23
C GLU A 695 -23.52 -36.24 -34.61
N HIS A 696 -24.27 -35.19 -34.97
CA HIS A 696 -25.09 -35.12 -36.20
C HIS A 696 -25.69 -33.71 -36.33
N GLY A 697 -25.67 -33.15 -37.54
CA GLY A 697 -26.06 -31.77 -37.83
C GLY A 697 -27.56 -31.48 -37.70
N GLY A 698 -27.89 -30.19 -37.54
CA GLY A 698 -29.26 -29.70 -37.63
C GLY A 698 -29.46 -28.32 -36.97
N ASN A 699 -29.88 -27.35 -37.77
CA ASN A 699 -30.31 -26.00 -37.39
C ASN A 699 -31.34 -25.97 -36.24
N GLY A 700 -31.22 -25.02 -35.33
CA GLY A 700 -32.29 -24.66 -34.39
C GLY A 700 -31.84 -23.76 -33.25
N ALA A 701 -31.90 -22.45 -33.45
CA ALA A 701 -31.80 -21.47 -32.37
C ALA A 701 -33.06 -21.50 -31.50
N GLN A 702 -32.92 -21.76 -30.19
CA GLN A 702 -33.84 -21.31 -29.14
C GLN A 702 -33.13 -21.36 -27.77
N GLY A 703 -33.12 -20.23 -27.08
CA GLY A 703 -32.35 -20.00 -25.86
C GLY A 703 -32.75 -20.90 -24.69
N ARG A 704 -31.75 -21.46 -24.03
CA ARG A 704 -31.86 -21.92 -22.63
C ARG A 704 -31.18 -20.87 -21.76
N ALA A 705 -31.98 -20.11 -21.01
CA ALA A 705 -31.49 -19.35 -19.87
C ALA A 705 -30.79 -20.33 -18.92
N GLY A 706 -29.49 -20.13 -18.68
CA GLY A 706 -28.71 -20.96 -17.78
C GLY A 706 -29.29 -20.90 -16.37
N ALA A 707 -29.59 -22.05 -15.78
CA ALA A 707 -30.01 -22.12 -14.38
C ALA A 707 -28.86 -21.58 -13.51
N GLU A 708 -29.10 -20.48 -12.81
CA GLU A 708 -28.13 -19.93 -11.85
C GLU A 708 -27.85 -20.97 -10.77
N ALA A 709 -26.56 -21.15 -10.44
CA ALA A 709 -26.14 -22.07 -9.39
C ALA A 709 -26.68 -21.61 -8.04
N PRO A 710 -27.20 -22.53 -7.19
CA PRO A 710 -27.77 -22.15 -5.91
C PRO A 710 -26.69 -21.57 -4.97
N PRO A 711 -27.03 -20.55 -4.15
CA PRO A 711 -26.09 -19.89 -3.24
C PRO A 711 -25.45 -20.89 -2.27
N ILE A 712 -24.22 -20.59 -1.83
CA ILE A 712 -23.55 -21.39 -0.79
C ILE A 712 -24.22 -21.15 0.57
N ARG A 713 -24.41 -22.20 1.36
CA ARG A 713 -25.00 -22.10 2.70
C ARG A 713 -23.91 -22.04 3.75
N VAL A 714 -23.91 -20.97 4.54
CA VAL A 714 -22.89 -20.72 5.57
C VAL A 714 -23.54 -20.66 6.95
N LEU A 715 -23.09 -21.46 7.89
CA LEU A 715 -23.42 -21.31 9.32
C LEU A 715 -22.32 -20.54 10.02
N THR A 716 -22.68 -19.54 10.83
CA THR A 716 -21.69 -18.72 11.56
C THR A 716 -22.22 -18.20 12.89
N SER A 717 -21.36 -17.55 13.69
CA SER A 717 -21.78 -16.88 14.93
C SER A 717 -22.26 -15.45 14.68
N GLY A 718 -23.05 -14.91 15.61
CA GLY A 718 -23.45 -13.49 15.57
C GLY A 718 -22.35 -12.49 15.93
N CYS A 719 -21.10 -12.92 16.09
CA CYS A 719 -19.99 -12.09 16.59
C CYS A 719 -18.70 -12.21 15.78
N GLU A 720 -18.79 -12.61 14.50
CA GLU A 720 -17.60 -12.66 13.63
C GLU A 720 -17.01 -11.27 13.36
N PHE A 721 -15.69 -11.22 13.09
CA PHE A 721 -15.00 -9.98 12.80
C PHE A 721 -15.58 -9.27 11.56
N TYR A 722 -15.48 -7.94 11.53
CA TYR A 722 -16.10 -7.11 10.50
C TYR A 722 -15.72 -7.50 9.07
N SER A 723 -14.50 -7.97 8.82
CA SER A 723 -14.11 -8.41 7.48
C SER A 723 -14.96 -9.57 6.97
N VAL A 724 -15.23 -10.58 7.81
CA VAL A 724 -16.07 -11.73 7.43
C VAL A 724 -17.55 -11.36 7.44
N THR A 725 -18.00 -10.63 8.46
CA THR A 725 -19.39 -10.14 8.54
C THR A 725 -19.76 -9.31 7.30
N ARG A 726 -18.90 -8.37 6.89
CA ARG A 726 -19.10 -7.57 5.68
C ARG A 726 -19.08 -8.44 4.42
N GLN A 727 -18.18 -9.41 4.35
CA GLN A 727 -18.04 -10.27 3.18
C GLN A 727 -19.27 -11.19 3.00
N LEU A 728 -19.73 -11.82 4.08
CA LEU A 728 -20.92 -12.68 4.07
C LEU A 728 -22.20 -11.87 3.78
N ASN A 729 -22.32 -10.65 4.31
CA ASN A 729 -23.42 -9.75 3.95
C ASN A 729 -23.39 -9.41 2.46
N ARG A 730 -22.22 -9.03 1.91
CA ARG A 730 -22.09 -8.71 0.48
C ARG A 730 -22.37 -9.93 -0.40
N PHE A 731 -21.96 -11.13 0.01
CA PHE A 731 -22.31 -12.37 -0.69
C PHE A 731 -23.80 -12.66 -0.63
N THR A 732 -24.48 -12.37 0.49
CA THR A 732 -25.93 -12.52 0.60
C THR A 732 -26.67 -11.54 -0.32
N GLU A 733 -26.27 -10.26 -0.31
CA GLU A 733 -26.82 -9.23 -1.21
C GLU A 733 -26.61 -9.55 -2.70
N ALA A 734 -25.53 -10.27 -3.03
CA ALA A 734 -25.22 -10.70 -4.39
C ALA A 734 -25.84 -12.06 -4.76
N CYS A 735 -26.69 -12.63 -3.90
CA CYS A 735 -27.26 -13.97 -4.06
C CYS A 735 -26.22 -15.08 -4.22
N LEU A 736 -25.00 -14.87 -3.68
CA LEU A 736 -23.90 -15.84 -3.71
C LEU A 736 -23.90 -16.74 -2.45
N ALA A 737 -24.46 -16.27 -1.34
CA ALA A 737 -24.54 -17.03 -0.09
C ALA A 737 -25.88 -16.87 0.63
N GLU A 738 -26.29 -17.90 1.34
CA GLU A 738 -27.33 -17.89 2.37
C GLU A 738 -26.64 -18.10 3.72
N VAL A 739 -26.83 -17.17 4.66
CA VAL A 739 -26.10 -17.19 5.94
C VAL A 739 -27.08 -17.46 7.08
N GLU A 740 -26.82 -18.50 7.85
CA GLU A 740 -27.49 -18.78 9.11
C GLU A 740 -26.59 -18.36 10.28
N VAL A 741 -27.15 -17.62 11.23
CA VAL A 741 -26.42 -17.04 12.35
C VAL A 741 -26.90 -17.66 13.65
N VAL A 742 -25.98 -18.29 14.39
CA VAL A 742 -26.22 -18.72 15.77
C VAL A 742 -25.83 -17.57 16.70
N PRO A 743 -26.72 -17.10 17.59
CA PRO A 743 -26.38 -16.08 18.57
C PRO A 743 -25.15 -16.49 19.38
N ALA A 744 -24.14 -15.62 19.46
CA ALA A 744 -22.92 -15.89 20.22
C ALA A 744 -23.21 -15.99 21.73
N GLU A 745 -24.16 -15.20 22.23
CA GLU A 745 -24.53 -15.18 23.64
C GLU A 745 -25.70 -16.13 23.97
N PRO A 746 -25.68 -16.80 25.14
CA PRO A 746 -24.56 -16.89 26.09
C PRO A 746 -23.38 -17.68 25.51
N ALA A 747 -22.14 -17.17 25.63
CA ALA A 747 -20.94 -17.79 25.07
C ALA A 747 -20.70 -19.23 25.57
N ALA A 748 -20.96 -19.50 26.86
CA ALA A 748 -20.70 -20.80 27.48
C ALA A 748 -21.42 -21.99 26.82
N THR A 749 -22.61 -21.77 26.25
CA THR A 749 -23.41 -22.81 25.58
C THR A 749 -23.41 -22.66 24.06
N PHE A 750 -22.57 -21.77 23.50
CA PHE A 750 -22.52 -21.52 22.06
C PHE A 750 -22.20 -22.78 21.26
N ALA A 751 -21.16 -23.52 21.63
CA ALA A 751 -20.73 -24.73 20.94
C ALA A 751 -21.87 -25.76 20.85
N GLU A 752 -22.65 -25.92 21.92
CA GLU A 752 -23.81 -26.81 21.95
C GLU A 752 -24.92 -26.36 21.00
N ARG A 753 -25.28 -25.07 21.03
CA ARG A 753 -26.28 -24.50 20.13
C ARG A 753 -25.85 -24.59 18.67
N CYS A 754 -24.57 -24.38 18.38
CA CYS A 754 -24.03 -24.48 17.03
C CYS A 754 -24.16 -25.92 16.49
N CYS A 755 -23.75 -26.93 17.27
CA CYS A 755 -23.95 -28.33 16.90
C CYS A 755 -25.43 -28.69 16.75
N ALA A 756 -26.31 -28.18 17.63
CA ALA A 756 -27.75 -28.41 17.52
C ALA A 756 -28.35 -27.81 16.25
N SER A 757 -27.95 -26.59 15.86
CA SER A 757 -28.37 -25.96 14.59
C SER A 757 -27.93 -26.79 13.40
N ALA A 758 -26.66 -27.23 13.40
CA ALA A 758 -26.12 -28.12 12.37
C ALA A 758 -26.90 -29.44 12.27
N ALA A 759 -27.28 -30.03 13.41
CA ALA A 759 -28.04 -31.28 13.46
C ALA A 759 -29.48 -31.11 12.99
N ALA A 760 -30.15 -30.03 13.39
CA ALA A 760 -31.48 -29.71 12.94
C ALA A 760 -31.53 -29.45 11.42
N ALA A 761 -30.52 -28.75 10.88
CA ALA A 761 -30.39 -28.54 9.45
C ALA A 761 -30.18 -29.86 8.70
N ALA A 762 -29.25 -30.70 9.16
CA ALA A 762 -28.98 -32.02 8.58
C ALA A 762 -30.23 -32.93 8.60
N ALA A 763 -30.95 -32.99 9.73
CA ALA A 763 -32.19 -33.76 9.86
C ALA A 763 -33.31 -33.24 8.93
N ALA A 764 -33.33 -31.93 8.65
CA ALA A 764 -34.25 -31.32 7.70
C ALA A 764 -33.78 -31.41 6.23
N GLY A 765 -32.71 -32.16 5.94
CA GLY A 765 -32.13 -32.25 4.59
C GLY A 765 -31.47 -30.96 4.08
N ARG A 766 -31.24 -29.97 4.95
CA ARG A 766 -30.59 -28.71 4.62
C ARG A 766 -29.09 -28.82 4.91
N ARG A 767 -28.28 -28.89 3.87
CA ARG A 767 -26.81 -29.02 3.98
C ARG A 767 -26.13 -27.65 3.93
N TYR A 768 -25.23 -27.37 4.88
CA TYR A 768 -24.29 -26.25 4.78
C TYR A 768 -23.12 -26.61 3.87
N ASP A 769 -22.56 -25.61 3.18
CA ASP A 769 -21.30 -25.74 2.46
C ASP A 769 -20.12 -25.36 3.35
N ALA A 770 -20.30 -24.38 4.23
CA ALA A 770 -19.28 -23.94 5.17
C ALA A 770 -19.87 -23.64 6.56
N ILE A 771 -19.06 -23.86 7.58
CA ILE A 771 -19.28 -23.40 8.95
C ILE A 771 -18.06 -22.57 9.34
N TYR A 772 -18.26 -21.28 9.63
CA TYR A 772 -17.19 -20.34 9.99
C TYR A 772 -17.39 -19.83 11.41
N LEU A 773 -16.44 -20.07 12.30
CA LEU A 773 -16.57 -19.76 13.72
C LEU A 773 -15.28 -19.18 14.30
N SER A 774 -15.36 -18.01 14.92
CA SER A 774 -14.28 -17.51 15.78
C SER A 774 -14.13 -18.35 17.05
N GLN A 775 -12.90 -18.78 17.37
CA GLN A 775 -12.57 -19.43 18.64
C GLN A 775 -12.83 -18.49 19.82
N ILE A 776 -12.36 -17.24 19.68
CA ILE A 776 -12.52 -16.15 20.65
C ILE A 776 -13.10 -14.94 19.92
N THR A 777 -14.18 -14.37 20.44
CA THR A 777 -14.88 -13.25 19.79
C THR A 777 -14.02 -11.99 19.74
N TYR A 778 -14.07 -11.25 18.64
CA TYR A 778 -13.28 -10.03 18.52
C TYR A 778 -13.80 -8.89 19.42
N LEU A 779 -15.12 -8.83 19.66
CA LEU A 779 -15.77 -7.73 20.36
C LEU A 779 -15.65 -7.90 21.88
N THR A 780 -16.12 -9.05 22.38
CA THR A 780 -16.24 -9.35 23.81
C THR A 780 -15.11 -10.22 24.36
N GLN A 781 -14.19 -10.71 23.50
CA GLN A 781 -13.05 -11.57 23.87
C GLN A 781 -13.45 -12.83 24.65
N GLN A 782 -14.70 -13.27 24.49
CA GLN A 782 -15.20 -14.51 25.09
C GLN A 782 -14.78 -15.70 24.24
N CYS A 783 -14.43 -16.80 24.89
CA CYS A 783 -14.17 -18.06 24.23
C CYS A 783 -15.50 -18.73 23.84
N LEU A 784 -15.75 -18.86 22.54
CA LEU A 784 -16.91 -19.58 22.01
C LEU A 784 -16.64 -21.08 21.86
N LEU A 785 -15.36 -21.44 21.66
CA LEU A 785 -14.92 -22.79 21.39
C LEU A 785 -13.87 -23.24 22.43
N PRO A 786 -14.28 -23.61 23.66
CA PRO A 786 -13.36 -24.04 24.72
C PRO A 786 -12.48 -25.23 24.32
N SER A 787 -13.02 -26.16 23.53
CA SER A 787 -12.27 -27.25 22.90
C SER A 787 -12.57 -27.30 21.41
N VAL A 788 -11.62 -26.83 20.60
CA VAL A 788 -11.73 -26.88 19.14
C VAL A 788 -11.86 -28.32 18.63
N PRO A 789 -11.05 -29.30 19.09
CA PRO A 789 -11.19 -30.70 18.65
C PRO A 789 -12.56 -31.30 18.97
N ASP A 790 -13.10 -31.04 20.16
CA ASP A 790 -14.40 -31.59 20.52
C ASP A 790 -15.52 -31.04 19.64
N LEU A 791 -15.54 -29.73 19.42
CA LEU A 791 -16.48 -29.10 18.49
C LEU A 791 -16.35 -29.71 17.08
N VAL A 792 -15.13 -29.82 16.56
CA VAL A 792 -14.89 -30.36 15.22
C VAL A 792 -15.39 -31.80 15.11
N ARG A 793 -15.07 -32.67 16.08
CA ARG A 793 -15.60 -34.05 16.12
C ARG A 793 -17.13 -34.09 16.11
N ARG A 794 -17.77 -33.25 16.94
CA ARG A 794 -19.24 -33.18 17.05
C ARG A 794 -19.89 -32.67 15.77
N LEU A 795 -19.34 -31.62 15.16
CA LEU A 795 -19.84 -31.11 13.88
C LEU A 795 -19.65 -32.14 12.77
N ARG A 796 -18.49 -32.79 12.68
CA ARG A 796 -18.21 -33.82 11.67
C ARG A 796 -19.16 -35.01 11.74
N ALA A 797 -19.52 -35.44 12.95
CA ALA A 797 -20.51 -36.50 13.15
C ALA A 797 -21.90 -36.17 12.57
N VAL A 798 -22.20 -34.88 12.39
CA VAL A 798 -23.51 -34.40 11.95
C VAL A 798 -23.50 -33.98 10.48
N VAL A 799 -22.49 -33.21 10.05
CA VAL A 799 -22.48 -32.60 8.70
C VAL A 799 -21.67 -33.39 7.68
N GLY A 800 -20.90 -34.39 8.13
CA GLY A 800 -20.04 -35.21 7.30
C GLY A 800 -18.78 -34.49 6.81
N PRO A 801 -17.97 -35.15 5.97
CA PRO A 801 -16.64 -34.66 5.58
C PRO A 801 -16.67 -33.52 4.54
N GLU A 802 -17.69 -33.42 3.69
CA GLU A 802 -17.69 -32.44 2.59
C GLU A 802 -17.87 -30.99 3.04
N VAL A 803 -18.43 -30.76 4.24
CA VAL A 803 -18.66 -29.40 4.73
C VAL A 803 -17.36 -28.76 5.14
N LEU A 804 -17.11 -27.53 4.71
CA LEU A 804 -15.91 -26.80 5.06
C LEU A 804 -16.04 -26.25 6.49
N LEU A 805 -15.24 -26.74 7.43
CA LEU A 805 -15.22 -26.20 8.79
C LEU A 805 -14.03 -25.25 8.92
N ILE A 806 -14.29 -23.98 9.18
CA ILE A 806 -13.27 -22.94 9.34
C ILE A 806 -13.33 -22.40 10.76
N VAL A 807 -12.24 -22.58 11.49
CA VAL A 807 -12.05 -22.01 12.82
C VAL A 807 -11.16 -20.79 12.69
N ASP A 808 -11.69 -19.62 13.06
CA ASP A 808 -10.91 -18.39 13.16
C ASP A 808 -10.23 -18.30 14.52
N GLY A 809 -8.92 -18.56 14.50
CA GLY A 809 -8.02 -18.53 15.63
C GLY A 809 -7.31 -17.19 15.82
N TYR A 810 -7.74 -16.10 15.17
CA TYR A 810 -7.00 -14.83 15.18
C TYR A 810 -6.72 -14.27 16.60
N HIS A 811 -7.61 -14.53 17.56
CA HIS A 811 -7.43 -14.16 18.97
C HIS A 811 -6.95 -15.33 19.86
N GLY A 812 -6.89 -16.56 19.34
CA GLY A 812 -6.45 -17.75 20.08
C GLY A 812 -5.00 -18.14 19.80
N PHE A 813 -4.54 -18.00 18.56
CA PHE A 813 -3.19 -18.41 18.14
C PHE A 813 -2.10 -17.64 18.90
N CYS A 814 -1.12 -18.37 19.45
CA CYS A 814 -0.08 -17.88 20.36
C CYS A 814 -0.60 -17.26 21.68
N ALA A 815 -1.89 -17.40 22.00
CA ALA A 815 -2.50 -16.88 23.22
C ALA A 815 -3.01 -18.00 24.11
N VAL A 816 -3.90 -18.84 23.57
CA VAL A 816 -4.58 -19.91 24.28
C VAL A 816 -4.08 -21.25 23.72
N PRO A 817 -3.73 -22.22 24.59
CA PRO A 817 -3.36 -23.56 24.16
C PRO A 817 -4.42 -24.15 23.24
N THR A 818 -4.01 -24.53 22.03
CA THR A 818 -4.91 -25.10 21.02
C THR A 818 -4.21 -26.28 20.38
N ASP A 819 -4.68 -27.49 20.66
CA ASP A 819 -4.20 -28.73 20.07
C ASP A 819 -5.24 -29.24 19.06
N LEU A 820 -4.84 -29.42 17.81
CA LEU A 820 -5.67 -29.93 16.71
C LEU A 820 -5.26 -31.35 16.30
N GLY A 821 -4.30 -31.98 16.97
CA GLY A 821 -3.74 -33.28 16.56
C GLY A 821 -4.80 -34.38 16.42
N GLN A 822 -5.78 -34.43 17.33
CA GLN A 822 -6.88 -35.40 17.29
C GLN A 822 -7.87 -35.18 16.12
N VAL A 823 -7.83 -34.01 15.49
CA VAL A 823 -8.72 -33.60 14.39
C VAL A 823 -7.91 -33.08 13.20
N ALA A 824 -6.66 -33.55 13.06
CA ALA A 824 -5.79 -33.15 11.98
C ALA A 824 -6.43 -33.49 10.63
N GLY A 825 -6.58 -32.50 9.75
CA GLY A 825 -7.27 -32.68 8.46
C GLY A 825 -8.81 -32.66 8.53
N GLU A 826 -9.41 -32.38 9.69
CA GLU A 826 -10.87 -32.29 9.82
C GLU A 826 -11.40 -30.86 9.81
N CYS A 827 -10.57 -29.83 10.00
CA CYS A 827 -10.97 -28.44 9.88
C CYS A 827 -9.83 -27.57 9.31
N CYS A 828 -10.20 -26.41 8.77
CA CYS A 828 -9.27 -25.33 8.50
C CYS A 828 -9.12 -24.46 9.75
N TYR A 829 -7.90 -24.08 10.10
CA TYR A 829 -7.62 -23.12 11.16
C TYR A 829 -6.92 -21.90 10.58
N VAL A 830 -7.53 -20.73 10.68
CA VAL A 830 -7.00 -19.47 10.13
C VAL A 830 -6.60 -18.51 11.24
N ALA A 831 -5.43 -17.89 11.14
CA ALA A 831 -4.98 -16.89 12.11
C ALA A 831 -3.98 -15.91 11.50
N GLY A 832 -3.73 -14.80 12.20
CA GLY A 832 -2.74 -13.80 11.83
C GLY A 832 -1.55 -13.79 12.78
N MET A 833 -0.41 -13.28 12.30
CA MET A 833 0.82 -13.16 13.09
C MET A 833 0.91 -11.85 13.88
N LEU A 834 0.01 -10.88 13.63
CA LEU A 834 0.05 -9.55 14.24
C LEU A 834 -0.33 -9.54 15.73
N LYS A 835 -1.26 -10.39 16.18
CA LYS A 835 -1.79 -10.32 17.56
C LYS A 835 -0.89 -11.03 18.54
N HIS A 836 -1.26 -12.15 19.15
CA HIS A 836 -0.47 -12.67 20.27
C HIS A 836 0.93 -13.18 19.87
N ALA A 837 1.17 -13.45 18.59
CA ALA A 837 2.53 -13.66 18.05
C ALA A 837 3.31 -12.35 17.82
N GLY A 838 2.61 -11.24 17.59
CA GLY A 838 3.10 -9.88 17.39
C GLY A 838 4.01 -9.60 16.19
N CYS A 839 4.26 -10.55 15.32
CA CYS A 839 5.34 -10.50 14.33
C CYS A 839 5.14 -9.47 13.20
N GLY A 840 4.23 -8.50 13.36
CA GLY A 840 3.92 -7.47 12.38
C GLY A 840 2.61 -7.73 11.66
N ALA A 841 2.08 -6.67 11.03
CA ALA A 841 0.89 -6.76 10.20
C ALA A 841 1.22 -7.51 8.91
N ASN A 842 0.19 -7.73 8.09
CA ASN A 842 0.35 -8.24 6.73
C ASN A 842 0.81 -9.69 6.62
N CYS A 843 0.72 -10.54 7.65
CA CYS A 843 0.97 -11.98 7.54
C CYS A 843 -0.08 -12.80 8.29
N ALA A 844 -0.70 -13.73 7.58
CA ALA A 844 -1.65 -14.70 8.08
C ALA A 844 -1.36 -16.08 7.50
N PHE A 845 -1.92 -17.10 8.13
CA PHE A 845 -1.86 -18.47 7.63
C PHE A 845 -3.21 -19.17 7.77
N MET A 846 -3.36 -20.25 7.03
CA MET A 846 -4.46 -21.19 7.16
C MET A 846 -3.90 -22.61 7.11
N THR A 847 -4.30 -23.44 8.07
CA THR A 847 -4.14 -24.89 7.94
C THR A 847 -5.26 -25.42 7.05
N LEU A 848 -4.94 -26.30 6.11
CA LEU A 848 -5.89 -26.87 5.17
C LEU A 848 -5.82 -28.39 5.21
N PRO A 849 -6.96 -29.09 5.31
CA PRO A 849 -6.99 -30.53 5.11
C PRO A 849 -6.40 -30.94 3.75
N ALA A 850 -5.48 -31.91 3.75
CA ALA A 850 -4.81 -32.39 2.53
C ALA A 850 -5.78 -32.98 1.49
N ARG A 851 -6.97 -33.43 1.93
CA ARG A 851 -8.04 -33.95 1.05
C ARG A 851 -8.75 -32.88 0.20
N LEU A 852 -8.51 -31.59 0.43
CA LEU A 852 -9.17 -30.53 -0.31
C LEU A 852 -8.46 -30.26 -1.64
N ASP A 853 -9.07 -30.69 -2.74
CA ASP A 853 -8.64 -30.33 -4.10
C ASP A 853 -9.12 -28.92 -4.50
N LEU A 854 -8.38 -27.88 -4.14
CA LEU A 854 -8.83 -26.50 -4.28
C LEU A 854 -8.50 -25.90 -5.65
N LYS A 855 -9.53 -25.38 -6.33
CA LYS A 855 -9.40 -24.48 -7.49
C LYS A 855 -10.11 -23.13 -7.23
N PRO A 856 -9.51 -22.21 -6.43
CA PRO A 856 -10.08 -20.88 -6.21
C PRO A 856 -10.26 -20.07 -7.50
N VAL A 857 -11.40 -19.38 -7.62
CA VAL A 857 -11.62 -18.37 -8.67
C VAL A 857 -10.71 -17.17 -8.45
N LEU A 858 -10.54 -16.78 -7.19
CA LEU A 858 -9.58 -15.75 -6.79
C LEU A 858 -8.21 -16.41 -6.61
N THR A 859 -7.40 -16.41 -7.66
CA THR A 859 -6.07 -17.06 -7.68
C THR A 859 -4.97 -16.13 -8.21
N GLY A 860 -3.71 -16.55 -8.10
CA GLY A 860 -2.54 -15.84 -8.63
C GLY A 860 -1.40 -16.80 -8.95
N TRP A 861 -0.29 -16.27 -9.46
CA TRP A 861 0.80 -17.10 -9.99
C TRP A 861 1.48 -17.99 -8.93
N LEU A 862 1.43 -17.63 -7.64
CA LEU A 862 1.99 -18.47 -6.57
C LEU A 862 1.13 -19.67 -6.21
N ALA A 863 -0.13 -19.71 -6.66
CA ALA A 863 -0.94 -20.91 -6.53
C ALA A 863 -0.33 -22.08 -7.31
N ASP A 864 0.45 -21.79 -8.36
CA ASP A 864 1.24 -22.75 -9.11
C ASP A 864 2.55 -22.11 -9.58
N PRO A 865 3.60 -22.06 -8.74
CA PRO A 865 4.87 -21.46 -9.12
C PRO A 865 5.60 -22.26 -10.20
N SER A 866 5.14 -23.49 -10.52
CA SER A 866 5.73 -24.28 -11.59
C SER A 866 5.67 -23.56 -12.93
N VAL A 867 4.75 -22.61 -13.10
CA VAL A 867 4.61 -21.75 -14.29
C VAL A 867 5.82 -20.86 -14.58
N LEU A 868 6.70 -20.67 -13.59
CA LEU A 868 7.97 -19.95 -13.73
C LEU A 868 9.19 -20.87 -13.78
N ALA A 869 9.01 -22.20 -13.66
CA ALA A 869 10.12 -23.13 -13.74
C ALA A 869 10.83 -22.98 -15.10
N PRO A 870 12.16 -23.23 -15.20
CA PRO A 870 12.94 -23.16 -16.44
C PRO A 870 12.48 -24.11 -17.57
N GLY A 871 11.34 -24.77 -17.38
CA GLY A 871 10.63 -25.63 -18.32
C GLY A 871 9.11 -25.61 -18.10
N SER A 872 8.50 -24.48 -17.73
CA SER A 872 7.04 -24.29 -17.94
C SER A 872 6.70 -23.29 -19.05
N GLY A 873 5.72 -23.64 -19.90
CA GLY A 873 5.23 -22.84 -21.04
C GLY A 873 4.65 -21.47 -20.68
N GLY A 874 4.68 -21.12 -19.39
CA GLY A 874 4.02 -19.96 -18.81
C GLY A 874 2.50 -20.15 -18.75
N ILE A 875 1.80 -19.10 -18.32
CA ILE A 875 0.34 -19.01 -18.41
C ILE A 875 0.01 -17.99 -19.50
N GLN A 876 -0.89 -18.34 -20.42
CA GLN A 876 -1.47 -17.43 -21.42
C GLN A 876 -2.96 -17.23 -21.17
N ILE A 877 -3.51 -16.08 -21.60
CA ILE A 877 -4.96 -15.85 -21.55
C ILE A 877 -5.67 -16.94 -22.37
N GLY A 878 -6.66 -17.59 -21.75
CA GLY A 878 -7.37 -18.74 -22.33
C GLY A 878 -6.77 -20.11 -21.99
N SER A 879 -5.65 -20.17 -21.27
CA SER A 879 -5.10 -21.42 -20.72
C SER A 879 -5.84 -21.86 -19.46
N GLU A 880 -5.96 -23.17 -19.24
CA GLU A 880 -6.32 -23.67 -17.92
C GLU A 880 -5.19 -23.34 -16.93
N VAL A 881 -5.56 -22.91 -15.73
CA VAL A 881 -4.61 -22.59 -14.66
C VAL A 881 -4.36 -23.82 -13.80
N GLY A 882 -3.09 -24.05 -13.45
CA GLY A 882 -2.68 -25.07 -12.50
C GLY A 882 -2.85 -24.63 -11.05
N PHE A 883 -2.84 -25.61 -10.14
CA PHE A 883 -2.81 -25.39 -8.70
C PHE A 883 -1.88 -26.43 -8.06
N CYS A 884 -0.91 -25.95 -7.29
CA CYS A 884 -0.13 -26.78 -6.39
C CYS A 884 -0.95 -26.98 -5.10
N PRO A 885 -1.23 -28.22 -4.66
CA PRO A 885 -2.02 -28.50 -3.46
C PRO A 885 -1.53 -27.77 -2.21
N ASP A 886 -0.22 -27.62 -2.06
CA ASP A 886 0.40 -26.94 -0.91
C ASP A 886 0.37 -25.41 -0.98
N LEU A 887 0.00 -24.85 -2.13
CA LEU A 887 0.02 -23.41 -2.38
C LEU A 887 -1.29 -22.86 -2.96
N ALA A 888 -2.34 -23.67 -3.09
CA ALA A 888 -3.55 -23.32 -3.85
C ALA A 888 -4.26 -22.00 -3.43
N LEU A 889 -4.08 -21.51 -2.20
CA LEU A 889 -4.61 -20.22 -1.71
C LEU A 889 -3.60 -19.06 -1.80
N GLN A 890 -2.39 -19.31 -2.30
CA GLN A 890 -1.39 -18.28 -2.52
C GLN A 890 -1.79 -17.39 -3.71
N GLY A 891 -1.48 -16.10 -3.59
CA GLY A 891 -1.90 -15.08 -4.54
C GLY A 891 -0.80 -14.72 -5.53
N GLY A 892 -0.51 -13.43 -5.61
CA GLY A 892 0.69 -12.91 -6.26
C GLY A 892 1.86 -12.78 -5.28
N THR A 893 2.91 -12.09 -5.69
CA THR A 893 4.15 -11.89 -4.93
C THR A 893 3.89 -11.53 -3.47
N PRO A 894 4.47 -12.26 -2.49
CA PRO A 894 4.07 -12.12 -1.10
C PRO A 894 4.69 -10.86 -0.48
N SER A 895 3.84 -10.04 0.14
CA SER A 895 4.24 -8.81 0.85
C SER A 895 4.52 -9.04 2.35
N TYR A 896 4.67 -10.31 2.74
CA TYR A 896 4.64 -10.78 4.13
C TYR A 896 5.92 -11.46 4.61
N LEU A 897 7.02 -11.30 3.85
CA LEU A 897 8.31 -11.92 4.13
C LEU A 897 8.87 -11.51 5.50
N LEU A 898 8.96 -10.21 5.79
CA LEU A 898 9.56 -9.74 7.04
C LEU A 898 8.78 -10.21 8.29
N PRO A 899 7.44 -10.15 8.33
CA PRO A 899 6.68 -10.77 9.42
C PRO A 899 6.88 -12.29 9.55
N LEU A 900 6.99 -13.01 8.44
CA LEU A 900 7.24 -14.45 8.44
C LEU A 900 8.62 -14.80 9.03
N LEU A 901 9.66 -14.03 8.66
CA LEU A 901 11.00 -14.15 9.25
C LEU A 901 11.01 -13.79 10.74
N THR A 902 10.27 -12.75 11.12
CA THR A 902 10.12 -12.34 12.52
C THR A 902 9.50 -13.48 13.34
N PHE A 903 8.48 -14.15 12.81
CA PHE A 903 7.88 -15.31 13.44
C PHE A 903 8.86 -16.49 13.59
N ASN A 904 9.64 -16.79 12.55
CA ASN A 904 10.66 -17.84 12.64
C ASN A 904 11.68 -17.54 13.74
N HIS A 905 12.19 -16.31 13.82
CA HIS A 905 13.14 -15.95 14.87
C HIS A 905 12.52 -15.89 16.26
N LEU A 906 11.25 -15.51 16.39
CA LEU A 906 10.53 -15.61 17.66
C LEU A 906 10.49 -17.07 18.15
N MET A 907 10.17 -18.01 17.27
CA MET A 907 10.15 -19.44 17.61
C MET A 907 11.53 -19.98 17.97
N GLN A 908 12.57 -19.56 17.26
CA GLN A 908 13.96 -19.90 17.60
C GLN A 908 14.36 -19.34 18.97
N LEU A 909 14.01 -18.08 19.26
CA LEU A 909 14.30 -17.45 20.55
C LEU A 909 13.62 -18.17 21.71
N TRP A 910 12.38 -18.63 21.53
CA TRP A 910 11.70 -19.46 22.54
C TRP A 910 12.43 -20.80 22.80
N GLN A 911 13.11 -21.34 21.79
CA GLN A 911 13.90 -22.58 21.88
C GLN A 911 15.32 -22.37 22.42
N GLU A 912 15.94 -21.21 22.16
CA GLU A 912 17.29 -20.85 22.60
C GLU A 912 17.39 -20.69 24.13
N VAL A 913 16.28 -20.35 24.79
CA VAL A 913 16.25 -20.36 26.25
C VAL A 913 16.44 -21.80 26.74
N HIS A 914 17.35 -22.01 27.70
CA HIS A 914 17.73 -23.30 28.27
C HIS A 914 16.53 -24.28 28.38
N PRO A 915 16.67 -25.59 28.10
CA PRO A 915 15.55 -26.53 28.02
C PRO A 915 14.61 -26.56 29.26
N ALA A 916 15.15 -26.31 30.45
CA ALA A 916 14.41 -26.18 31.71
C ALA A 916 13.61 -24.86 31.86
N LYS A 917 13.81 -23.89 30.95
CA LYS A 917 13.31 -22.51 30.97
C LYS A 917 12.48 -22.15 29.71
N ARG A 918 12.02 -23.14 28.95
CA ARG A 918 11.38 -22.95 27.63
C ARG A 918 10.10 -22.11 27.73
N ILE A 919 9.99 -21.15 26.81
CA ILE A 919 8.74 -20.42 26.58
C ILE A 919 7.85 -21.26 25.66
N SER A 920 6.61 -21.47 26.09
CA SER A 920 5.53 -22.11 25.33
C SER A 920 4.22 -21.33 25.49
N VAL A 921 3.24 -21.60 24.61
CA VAL A 921 1.89 -21.04 24.75
C VAL A 921 1.28 -21.39 26.11
N ASP A 922 1.47 -22.63 26.59
CA ASP A 922 0.97 -23.06 27.91
C ASP A 922 1.58 -22.24 29.06
N SER A 923 2.91 -22.06 29.05
CA SER A 923 3.61 -21.31 30.09
C SER A 923 3.21 -19.82 30.11
N LEU A 924 3.07 -19.21 28.92
CA LEU A 924 2.62 -17.82 28.77
C LEU A 924 1.16 -17.65 29.18
N HIS A 925 0.30 -18.57 28.76
CA HIS A 925 -1.11 -18.55 29.13
C HIS A 925 -1.28 -18.72 30.65
N GLY A 926 -0.59 -19.69 31.25
CA GLY A 926 -0.58 -19.90 32.70
C GLY A 926 -0.08 -18.67 33.46
N HIS A 927 0.93 -17.97 32.93
CA HIS A 927 1.38 -16.68 33.48
C HIS A 927 0.29 -15.61 33.47
N VAL A 928 -0.34 -15.40 32.31
CA VAL A 928 -1.42 -14.41 32.19
C VAL A 928 -2.61 -14.78 33.08
N MET A 929 -2.94 -16.06 33.23
CA MET A 929 -3.98 -16.51 34.14
C MET A 929 -3.65 -16.21 35.61
N ARG A 930 -2.40 -16.33 36.05
CA ARG A 930 -1.96 -15.91 37.40
C ARG A 930 -2.10 -14.39 37.60
N LEU A 931 -1.79 -13.60 36.58
CA LEU A 931 -2.00 -12.14 36.63
C LEU A 931 -3.49 -11.80 36.72
N HIS A 932 -4.34 -12.43 35.90
CA HIS A 932 -5.80 -12.27 35.96
C HIS A 932 -6.34 -12.62 37.34
N GLU A 933 -5.94 -13.77 37.90
CA GLU A 933 -6.39 -14.23 39.21
C GLU A 933 -5.99 -13.23 40.31
N SER A 934 -4.73 -12.77 40.29
CA SER A 934 -4.23 -11.77 41.23
C SER A 934 -4.99 -10.45 41.13
N PHE A 935 -5.17 -9.96 39.91
CA PHE A 935 -5.88 -8.72 39.62
C PHE A 935 -7.34 -8.79 40.08
N LEU A 936 -8.09 -9.82 39.65
CA LEU A 936 -9.51 -9.96 39.97
C LEU A 936 -9.77 -10.10 41.47
N ARG A 937 -8.98 -10.93 42.17
CA ARG A 937 -9.10 -11.13 43.62
C ARG A 937 -8.93 -9.82 44.39
N ARG A 938 -7.94 -9.02 43.99
CA ARG A 938 -7.62 -7.74 44.64
C ARG A 938 -8.55 -6.61 44.24
N LEU A 939 -9.05 -6.64 43.00
CA LEU A 939 -10.08 -5.73 42.50
C LEU A 939 -11.39 -5.90 43.29
N ASP A 940 -11.82 -7.15 43.51
CA ASP A 940 -13.00 -7.44 44.31
C ASP A 940 -12.81 -7.04 45.79
N ALA A 941 -11.64 -7.31 46.37
CA ALA A 941 -11.31 -6.86 47.72
C ALA A 941 -11.29 -5.33 47.85
N ALA A 942 -10.90 -4.61 46.79
CA ALA A 942 -10.95 -3.15 46.74
C ALA A 942 -12.37 -2.58 46.55
N GLY A 943 -13.36 -3.41 46.18
CA GLY A 943 -14.77 -3.03 46.12
C GLY A 943 -15.12 -2.01 45.03
N HIS A 944 -14.44 -2.03 43.87
CA HIS A 944 -14.73 -1.06 42.81
C HIS A 944 -16.18 -1.24 42.28
N PRO A 945 -17.00 -0.17 42.25
CA PRO A 945 -18.46 -0.30 42.09
C PRO A 945 -18.90 -0.76 40.69
N ALA A 946 -18.12 -0.49 39.64
CA ALA A 946 -18.50 -0.74 38.23
C ALA A 946 -17.57 -1.70 37.47
N ILE A 947 -16.40 -2.04 38.03
CA ILE A 947 -15.37 -2.88 37.40
C ILE A 947 -15.02 -3.92 38.45
N ASN A 948 -15.68 -5.07 38.38
CA ASN A 948 -15.56 -6.15 39.35
C ASN A 948 -16.01 -7.46 38.69
N THR A 949 -15.91 -8.58 39.40
CA THR A 949 -16.28 -9.88 38.85
C THR A 949 -17.76 -10.01 38.46
N ARG A 950 -18.67 -9.14 38.93
CA ARG A 950 -20.09 -9.15 38.51
C ARG A 950 -20.32 -8.50 37.15
N THR A 951 -19.46 -7.55 36.75
CA THR A 951 -19.52 -6.90 35.43
C THR A 951 -18.62 -7.57 34.40
N LEU A 952 -17.78 -8.52 34.82
CA LEU A 952 -16.91 -9.31 33.96
C LEU A 952 -17.71 -10.33 33.12
N LEU A 953 -17.47 -10.35 31.80
CA LEU A 953 -18.20 -11.24 30.89
C LEU A 953 -17.75 -12.71 31.01
N PRO A 954 -18.66 -13.70 31.12
CA PRO A 954 -18.32 -15.14 31.12
C PRO A 954 -18.03 -15.67 29.70
N PRO A 955 -17.38 -16.82 29.50
CA PRO A 955 -16.90 -17.77 30.51
C PRO A 955 -15.58 -17.33 31.16
N GLN A 956 -15.39 -17.75 32.42
CA GLN A 956 -14.20 -17.43 33.22
C GLN A 956 -13.22 -18.60 33.37
N ASP A 957 -13.45 -19.68 32.62
CA ASP A 957 -12.61 -20.88 32.65
C ASP A 957 -11.14 -20.54 32.31
N PRO A 958 -10.22 -20.66 33.28
CA PRO A 958 -8.83 -20.29 33.06
C PRO A 958 -8.12 -21.11 31.98
N THR A 959 -8.61 -22.30 31.60
CA THR A 959 -7.91 -23.12 30.58
C THR A 959 -8.15 -22.63 29.16
N CYS A 960 -9.20 -21.84 28.93
CA CYS A 960 -9.58 -21.37 27.59
C CYS A 960 -9.90 -19.86 27.52
N ARG A 961 -9.79 -19.13 28.65
CA ARG A 961 -10.04 -17.69 28.70
C ARG A 961 -9.01 -16.92 27.89
N SER A 962 -9.48 -15.93 27.14
CA SER A 962 -8.59 -15.03 26.41
C SER A 962 -7.67 -14.25 27.37
N HIS A 963 -6.60 -13.67 26.85
CA HIS A 963 -5.70 -12.81 27.63
C HIS A 963 -6.29 -11.42 27.91
N THR A 964 -7.58 -11.20 27.62
CA THR A 964 -8.26 -9.92 27.85
C THR A 964 -9.44 -10.10 28.79
N LEU A 965 -9.45 -9.35 29.89
CA LEU A 965 -10.61 -9.24 30.76
C LEU A 965 -11.56 -8.17 30.24
N VAL A 966 -12.83 -8.51 30.07
CA VAL A 966 -13.83 -7.61 29.49
C VAL A 966 -14.96 -7.35 30.48
N PHE A 967 -15.11 -6.09 30.86
CA PHE A 967 -16.12 -5.64 31.82
C PHE A 967 -17.21 -4.86 31.09
N ALA A 968 -18.45 -5.33 31.18
CA ALA A 968 -19.61 -4.61 30.70
C ALA A 968 -19.86 -3.35 31.55
N GLN A 969 -20.00 -2.22 30.88
CA GLN A 969 -20.39 -0.94 31.48
C GLN A 969 -21.82 -0.60 31.05
N PRO A 970 -22.49 0.35 31.74
CA PRO A 970 -23.85 0.77 31.39
C PRO A 970 -23.97 1.21 29.93
N ASP A 971 -23.01 1.99 29.43
CA ASP A 971 -22.98 2.45 28.05
C ASP A 971 -21.54 2.80 27.56
N ALA A 972 -21.45 3.22 26.29
CA ALA A 972 -20.20 3.55 25.64
C ALA A 972 -19.56 4.86 26.16
N ALA A 973 -20.35 5.84 26.61
CA ALA A 973 -19.84 7.10 27.14
C ALA A 973 -19.16 6.88 28.50
N VAL A 974 -19.80 6.09 29.36
CA VAL A 974 -19.23 5.64 30.63
C VAL A 974 -17.92 4.89 30.41
N THR A 975 -17.91 3.94 29.46
CA THR A 975 -16.71 3.17 29.14
C THR A 975 -15.57 4.07 28.69
N LYS A 976 -15.86 5.03 27.78
CA LYS A 976 -14.88 5.99 27.29
C LYS A 976 -14.31 6.85 28.43
N ALA A 977 -15.16 7.33 29.34
CA ALA A 977 -14.71 8.12 30.49
C ALA A 977 -13.77 7.32 31.41
N VAL A 978 -14.04 6.02 31.62
CA VAL A 978 -13.14 5.13 32.39
C VAL A 978 -11.78 4.99 31.69
N VAL A 979 -11.76 4.76 30.37
CA VAL A 979 -10.52 4.66 29.58
C VAL A 979 -9.70 5.95 29.67
N GLU A 980 -10.34 7.11 29.51
CA GLU A 980 -9.68 8.42 29.61
C GLU A 980 -9.15 8.68 31.02
N ALA A 981 -9.89 8.28 32.06
CA ALA A 981 -9.49 8.48 33.44
C ALA A 981 -8.33 7.55 33.86
N LEU A 982 -8.26 6.33 33.33
CA LEU A 982 -7.09 5.45 33.45
C LEU A 982 -5.90 6.02 32.69
N ALA A 983 -6.11 6.52 31.45
CA ALA A 983 -5.04 7.11 30.65
C ALA A 983 -4.42 8.34 31.34
N ALA A 984 -5.24 9.19 31.96
CA ALA A 984 -4.78 10.33 32.76
C ALA A 984 -3.96 9.93 34.00
N ARG A 985 -4.13 8.68 34.47
CA ARG A 985 -3.34 8.07 35.56
C ARG A 985 -2.17 7.23 35.04
N GLY A 986 -1.85 7.32 33.74
CA GLY A 986 -0.75 6.59 33.13
C GLY A 986 -1.07 5.12 32.88
N VAL A 987 -2.33 4.71 32.76
CA VAL A 987 -2.72 3.35 32.39
C VAL A 987 -3.54 3.36 31.10
N GLN A 988 -3.04 2.74 30.05
CA GLN A 988 -3.76 2.60 28.77
C GLN A 988 -4.50 1.27 28.73
N VAL A 989 -5.76 1.32 28.33
CA VAL A 989 -6.67 0.16 28.15
C VAL A 989 -7.50 0.40 26.88
N ASP A 990 -8.13 -0.64 26.33
CA ASP A 990 -9.00 -0.52 25.15
C ASP A 990 -10.48 -0.49 25.56
N CYS A 991 -11.35 -0.01 24.67
CA CYS A 991 -12.78 -0.19 24.79
C CYS A 991 -13.45 -0.45 23.45
N ARG A 992 -14.56 -1.19 23.48
CA ARG A 992 -15.43 -1.36 22.31
C ARG A 992 -16.88 -1.34 22.71
N LYS A 993 -17.67 -0.42 22.12
CA LYS A 993 -19.04 -0.16 22.56
C LYS A 993 -19.05 0.14 24.07
N ASN A 994 -19.87 -0.55 24.85
CA ASN A 994 -19.96 -0.44 26.29
C ASN A 994 -19.06 -1.45 27.03
N TYR A 995 -18.03 -1.99 26.38
CA TYR A 995 -17.11 -2.97 26.97
C TYR A 995 -15.74 -2.36 27.24
N LEU A 996 -15.35 -2.30 28.51
CA LEU A 996 -13.99 -2.01 28.93
C LEU A 996 -13.13 -3.27 28.77
N ARG A 997 -11.99 -3.16 28.09
CA ARG A 997 -11.11 -4.29 27.79
C ARG A 997 -9.72 -4.05 28.38
N ILE A 998 -9.31 -4.95 29.26
CA ILE A 998 -8.01 -4.92 29.93
C ILE A 998 -7.21 -6.14 29.47
N GLY A 999 -6.28 -5.92 28.55
CA GLY A 999 -5.47 -6.99 27.95
C GLY A 999 -4.14 -7.19 28.66
N PHE A 1000 -3.90 -8.42 29.11
CA PHE A 1000 -2.65 -8.86 29.72
C PHE A 1000 -1.80 -9.59 28.68
N GLY A 1001 -0.50 -9.71 28.93
CA GLY A 1001 0.41 -10.31 27.97
C GLY A 1001 1.75 -10.68 28.59
N ALA A 1002 2.63 -11.23 27.76
CA ALA A 1002 3.90 -11.83 28.20
C ALA A 1002 4.87 -10.83 28.86
N ASN A 1003 4.68 -9.54 28.67
CA ASN A 1003 5.52 -8.49 29.24
C ASN A 1003 5.12 -8.07 30.65
N HIS A 1004 3.87 -8.28 31.04
CA HIS A 1004 3.37 -7.82 32.33
C HIS A 1004 3.86 -8.70 33.49
N GLY A 1005 4.09 -8.06 34.64
CA GLY A 1005 4.40 -8.70 35.92
C GLY A 1005 3.42 -8.29 37.03
N MET A 1006 3.68 -8.73 38.27
CA MET A 1006 2.84 -8.39 39.43
C MET A 1006 2.89 -6.88 39.76
N ASP A 1007 4.03 -6.23 39.56
CA ASP A 1007 4.16 -4.78 39.76
C ASP A 1007 3.24 -3.98 38.83
N ASP A 1008 2.99 -4.48 37.62
CA ASP A 1008 2.05 -3.88 36.67
C ASP A 1008 0.60 -4.04 37.13
N VAL A 1009 0.28 -5.19 37.74
CA VAL A 1009 -1.02 -5.43 38.39
C VAL A 1009 -1.23 -4.45 39.55
N ASP A 1010 -0.20 -4.21 40.36
CA ASP A 1010 -0.23 -3.22 41.45
C ASP A 1010 -0.51 -1.81 40.94
N ALA A 1011 0.18 -1.42 39.86
CA ALA A 1011 0.00 -0.12 39.23
C ALA A 1011 -1.42 0.04 38.64
N LEU A 1012 -1.95 -1.00 37.97
CA LEU A 1012 -3.31 -1.01 37.45
C LEU A 1012 -4.35 -0.86 38.56
N LEU A 1013 -4.20 -1.61 39.66
CA LEU A 1013 -5.11 -1.52 40.81
C LEU A 1013 -5.04 -0.13 41.46
N THR A 1014 -3.84 0.45 41.59
CA THR A 1014 -3.65 1.81 42.11
C THR A 1014 -4.32 2.85 41.20
N ALA A 1015 -4.23 2.69 39.88
CA ALA A 1015 -4.90 3.59 38.94
C ALA A 1015 -6.42 3.48 38.98
N LEU A 1016 -6.95 2.30 39.34
CA LEU A 1016 -8.38 2.09 39.55
C LEU A 1016 -8.88 2.66 40.89
N GLN A 1017 -8.01 2.82 41.89
CA GLN A 1017 -8.37 3.42 43.18
C GLN A 1017 -8.77 4.89 43.01
N GLY A 1018 -9.90 5.27 43.60
CA GLY A 1018 -10.41 6.64 43.56
C GLY A 1018 -11.05 7.06 42.23
N LEU A 1019 -11.21 6.14 41.27
CA LEU A 1019 -12.18 6.34 40.18
C LEU A 1019 -13.58 6.23 40.79
N ALA A 1020 -14.27 7.36 40.91
CA ALA A 1020 -15.66 7.37 41.34
C ALA A 1020 -16.50 6.55 40.36
N ALA A 1021 -17.55 5.89 40.87
CA ALA A 1021 -18.55 5.28 40.01
C ALA A 1021 -19.02 6.33 38.99
N PRO A 1022 -19.07 6.00 37.69
CA PRO A 1022 -19.68 6.89 36.70
C PRO A 1022 -21.10 7.20 37.19
N ARG A 1023 -21.41 8.49 37.39
CA ARG A 1023 -22.78 8.90 37.71
C ARG A 1023 -23.64 8.60 36.46
N PRO A 1024 -24.80 7.94 36.64
CA PRO A 1024 -25.68 7.55 35.54
C PRO A 1024 -26.18 8.75 34.74
#